data_AF-A0A0X8XB05-F1
#
_entry.id   AF-A0A0X8XB05-F1
#
_cell.length_a   1.000
_cell.length_b   1.000
_cell.length_c   1.000
_cell.angle_alpha   90.00
_cell.angle_beta   90.00
_cell.angle_gamma   90.00
#
_symmetry.space_group_name_H-M   'P 1'
#
loop_
_entity.id
_entity.type
_entity.pdbx_description
1 polymer ?
#
loop_
_entity_poly.entity_id
_entity_poly.type
_entity_poly.pdbx_seq_one_letter_code
_entity_poly.pdbx_strand_id
1 'polypeptide(L)'
;MVEGRVMGERWQFWIDRGGTFTDVIARAPDGRLIARKFLSENPEQYSDAALHGIRSILGLPADAPIPAERIEAVRMGTTVATNALLEHRGEPTVLAITEGFADQLRIGYQHRPDLFDRRVRLPEMLYSQVLEIPERLGADGAVLRPLDEACVRERLAAAHAAGYRALAVVLMHAWRDAGHEQAVARIAREVGFTQVSTSAQAAAVMKIVGRGDTAVVDAYLSPVLRRYVDRLTAELGDVPLLFMQSNGGLTSAAHFQGKDAILSGPAGGIVGAVRTAAMAGFERLISFDMGGTSTDVAHYDGAYERTFETEIAGNRIRAPMMQIHTVAAGGGSICHFDGMKYRVGPDSAGADPGPAAYRRGGPLTVTDCNVLLGLIRPAFFPHLFGPDADQPLDADRVRQGFAELAERIRAETGDARDPVEVAAGFRRIAVENMAQAIKRISVQRGHDVTRYALNCFGGAGGQHACAVADCLGIRTVFIHPLAGVLSAYGMGLADITAMAQRSVEAPLEPASGPLLERVINELTAEARAELAEQGLAAAATMVHVQAHVRYAGTDTALVVPGGADVAALDEAFARAHRQRFGFVLEERPRVIEALSVEAIHRAAAVEAPEDEAPSPADPPQPLARVQAWDGQRMTEQPVYARADLVPGMRIPGPAILQEENATTVIDAGWEGEVATCDHLILRRSVTAEKAVPARTPQVDTRRPDPVLLEVFNNLFRSVAEQMGTTLAGTAQSVNIKERLDFSCALFDAEANLVANAPHIPVHLGSMSESVRAILRTRGASMRPGDVYLLNDPYHGGTHLPDLTAVTPVFSADGVELLFFCASRGHHADVGGRTPGSMPADSTCVSEEGVLINDLQVVAEGRLLEEAFTAAMGAGAYPARNVAQNIADLKAQIAANEKGVAELRRMVEQFGLSVVQAYMGFVQENAAEHVRRVIDGLSYGDFTVEMDSGARIRVAVRPDHAARRARIDFAGTSEQLQSNFNAPLAITRAASLYVFRTLVDDDIPLNDGCLQPLEIAAPEGSMLNPCHPAAVVAGNVETSQAVTDALYGALGAMAASQGTMNNLTFGNQRHQYYETLCGGAGAGPGFAGSSAVHTHMTNSRLTDPEVLEWRYPVRVECFAIRHGSGGAGAYPGGAGVIRRLCFLEPMTVVTLMNRRRVPPFGLAGGGDAACGRNAIERSDGSVEELPGTATRELGAGDRIVIETPGGGGYGGG
;
A
#
# COMPACT_ATOMS: atom_id res chain seq x y z
N MET A 1 13.90 13.09 -59.62
CA MET A 1 13.07 11.91 -59.94
C MET A 1 12.89 11.19 -58.62
N VAL A 2 11.65 11.15 -58.14
CA VAL A 2 11.29 10.76 -56.76
C VAL A 2 11.28 9.23 -56.69
N GLU A 3 12.22 8.64 -55.98
CA GLU A 3 12.19 7.23 -55.61
C GLU A 3 11.33 7.06 -54.35
N GLY A 4 10.27 6.25 -54.48
CA GLY A 4 9.42 5.86 -53.37
C GLY A 4 10.20 5.03 -52.35
N ARG A 5 10.05 5.37 -51.07
CA ARG A 5 10.48 4.52 -49.96
C ARG A 5 9.65 3.23 -49.96
N VAL A 6 10.32 2.11 -50.19
CA VAL A 6 9.79 0.74 -50.10
C VAL A 6 9.55 0.37 -48.62
N MET A 7 8.48 -0.36 -48.34
CA MET A 7 8.17 -0.97 -47.03
C MET A 7 9.28 -1.96 -46.59
N GLY A 8 9.55 -2.04 -45.28
CA GLY A 8 10.81 -2.55 -44.68
C GLY A 8 11.20 -4.01 -44.93
N GLU A 9 12.49 -4.24 -45.24
CA GLU A 9 13.08 -5.54 -45.62
C GLU A 9 13.63 -6.40 -44.46
N ARG A 10 13.34 -6.10 -43.18
CA ARG A 10 13.98 -6.75 -42.01
C ARG A 10 12.98 -7.21 -40.93
N TRP A 11 13.39 -8.17 -40.11
CA TRP A 11 12.61 -8.71 -39.00
C TRP A 11 12.59 -7.78 -37.79
N GLN A 12 11.47 -7.73 -37.07
CA GLN A 12 11.40 -7.14 -35.72
C GLN A 12 11.00 -8.22 -34.72
N PHE A 13 11.60 -8.20 -33.54
CA PHE A 13 11.24 -9.11 -32.44
C PHE A 13 10.75 -8.31 -31.23
N TRP A 14 9.61 -8.71 -30.68
CA TRP A 14 9.00 -8.14 -29.49
C TRP A 14 8.83 -9.24 -28.45
N ILE A 15 9.45 -9.06 -27.29
CA ILE A 15 9.64 -10.15 -26.33
C ILE A 15 9.20 -9.70 -24.94
N ASP A 16 8.35 -10.48 -24.29
CA ASP A 16 8.10 -10.34 -22.86
C ASP A 16 8.65 -11.56 -22.14
N ARG A 17 9.74 -11.36 -21.40
CA ARG A 17 10.32 -12.41 -20.56
C ARG A 17 9.67 -12.35 -19.18
N GLY A 18 8.58 -13.10 -19.01
CA GLY A 18 7.87 -13.28 -17.74
C GLY A 18 8.53 -14.31 -16.82
N GLY A 19 7.94 -14.53 -15.64
CA GLY A 19 8.44 -15.51 -14.65
C GLY A 19 8.23 -16.98 -15.07
N THR A 20 7.06 -17.32 -15.61
CA THR A 20 6.74 -18.70 -16.03
C THR A 20 7.02 -18.94 -17.51
N PHE A 21 6.60 -18.00 -18.36
CA PHE A 21 6.74 -18.10 -19.81
C PHE A 21 7.38 -16.85 -20.40
N THR A 22 8.10 -17.06 -21.50
CA THR A 22 8.61 -16.02 -22.38
C THR A 22 7.78 -15.99 -23.65
N ASP A 23 7.12 -14.86 -23.89
CA ASP A 23 6.28 -14.63 -25.05
C ASP A 23 7.10 -13.90 -26.12
N VAL A 24 7.18 -14.47 -27.33
CA VAL A 24 7.95 -13.93 -28.45
C VAL A 24 7.03 -13.68 -29.63
N ILE A 25 6.96 -12.42 -30.07
CA ILE A 25 6.28 -12.01 -31.29
C ILE A 25 7.33 -11.53 -32.29
N ALA A 26 7.32 -12.10 -33.49
CA ALA A 26 8.15 -11.65 -34.59
C ALA A 26 7.28 -11.03 -35.69
N ARG A 27 7.66 -9.84 -36.16
CA ARG A 27 7.13 -9.25 -37.38
C ARG A 27 8.09 -9.58 -38.53
N ALA A 28 7.61 -10.36 -39.48
CA ALA A 28 8.34 -10.70 -40.69
C ALA A 28 8.46 -9.47 -41.62
N PRO A 29 9.43 -9.46 -42.57
CA PRO A 29 9.56 -8.39 -43.55
C PRO A 29 8.30 -8.16 -44.40
N ASP A 30 7.49 -9.19 -44.59
CA ASP A 30 6.20 -9.11 -45.30
C ASP A 30 5.06 -8.54 -44.43
N GLY A 31 5.32 -8.21 -43.16
CA GLY A 31 4.36 -7.66 -42.21
C GLY A 31 3.63 -8.71 -41.36
N ARG A 32 3.78 -10.01 -41.64
CA ARG A 32 3.10 -11.07 -40.87
C ARG A 32 3.63 -11.17 -39.45
N LEU A 33 2.73 -11.35 -38.48
CA LEU A 33 3.06 -11.61 -37.08
C LEU A 33 3.13 -13.11 -36.80
N ILE A 34 4.16 -13.53 -36.06
CA ILE A 34 4.37 -14.91 -35.61
C ILE A 34 4.54 -14.87 -34.09
N ALA A 35 3.64 -15.50 -33.35
CA ALA A 35 3.72 -15.63 -31.89
C ALA A 35 4.20 -17.02 -31.47
N ARG A 36 5.06 -17.10 -30.46
CA ARG A 36 5.53 -18.33 -29.82
C ARG A 36 5.65 -18.13 -28.31
N LYS A 37 5.40 -19.19 -27.56
CA LYS A 37 5.48 -19.22 -26.10
C LYS A 37 6.45 -20.30 -25.66
N PHE A 38 7.40 -19.94 -24.81
CA PHE A 38 8.44 -20.82 -24.29
C PHE A 38 8.44 -20.78 -22.78
N LEU A 39 8.91 -21.83 -22.10
CA LEU A 39 9.19 -21.77 -20.66
C LEU A 39 10.33 -20.78 -20.43
N SER A 40 10.18 -19.86 -19.49
CA SER A 40 11.21 -18.84 -19.21
C SER A 40 12.53 -19.44 -18.72
N GLU A 41 12.46 -20.57 -18.02
CA GLU A 41 13.61 -21.35 -17.59
C GLU A 41 13.46 -22.81 -18.04
N ASN A 42 14.35 -23.25 -18.92
CA ASN A 42 14.45 -24.63 -19.38
C ASN A 42 15.90 -24.97 -19.78
N PRO A 43 16.82 -25.04 -18.79
CA PRO A 43 18.25 -25.15 -19.03
C PRO A 43 18.65 -26.43 -19.78
N GLU A 44 17.79 -27.45 -19.78
CA GLU A 44 18.00 -28.69 -20.51
C GLU A 44 17.84 -28.53 -22.03
N GLN A 45 17.13 -27.48 -22.49
CA GLN A 45 16.83 -27.26 -23.91
C GLN A 45 17.48 -26.00 -24.48
N TYR A 46 17.62 -24.93 -23.69
CA TYR A 46 18.21 -23.67 -24.14
C TYR A 46 18.76 -22.84 -22.98
N SER A 47 19.79 -22.04 -23.25
CA SER A 47 20.42 -21.15 -22.25
C SER A 47 19.62 -19.87 -21.97
N ASP A 48 18.81 -19.43 -22.94
CA ASP A 48 17.94 -18.25 -22.84
C ASP A 48 16.75 -18.37 -23.79
N ALA A 49 15.54 -18.17 -23.28
CA ALA A 49 14.30 -18.34 -24.03
C ALA A 49 14.11 -17.29 -25.15
N ALA A 50 14.56 -16.05 -24.93
CA ALA A 50 14.41 -14.97 -25.91
C ALA A 50 15.29 -15.25 -27.14
N LEU A 51 16.56 -15.59 -26.92
CA LEU A 51 17.48 -15.97 -28.00
C LEU A 51 17.04 -17.25 -28.71
N HIS A 52 16.55 -18.24 -27.96
CA HIS A 52 15.98 -19.46 -28.55
C HIS A 52 14.78 -19.15 -29.45
N GLY A 53 13.86 -18.29 -29.01
CA GLY A 53 12.72 -17.84 -29.80
C GLY A 53 13.14 -17.16 -31.10
N ILE A 54 14.14 -16.26 -31.05
CA ILE A 54 14.69 -15.62 -32.25
C ILE A 54 15.27 -16.65 -33.22
N ARG A 55 16.09 -17.59 -32.73
CA ARG A 55 16.68 -18.66 -33.56
C ARG A 55 15.63 -19.56 -34.19
N SER A 56 14.65 -19.99 -33.39
CA SER A 56 13.56 -20.87 -33.81
C SER A 56 12.75 -20.25 -34.95
N ILE A 57 12.39 -18.96 -34.83
CA ILE A 57 11.64 -18.24 -35.87
C ILE A 57 12.47 -18.01 -37.13
N LEU A 58 13.77 -17.74 -37.00
CA LEU A 58 14.68 -17.59 -38.14
C LEU A 58 15.09 -18.92 -38.80
N GLY A 59 14.74 -20.06 -38.20
CA GLY A 59 15.13 -21.40 -38.66
C GLY A 59 16.61 -21.72 -38.43
N LEU A 60 17.23 -21.16 -37.39
CA LEU A 60 18.65 -21.32 -37.07
C LEU A 60 18.88 -22.50 -36.10
N PRO A 61 19.96 -23.27 -36.26
CA PRO A 61 20.43 -24.22 -35.23
C PRO A 61 20.74 -23.52 -33.89
N ALA A 62 20.68 -24.28 -32.78
CA ALA A 62 20.80 -23.74 -31.42
C ALA A 62 22.05 -22.87 -31.17
N ASP A 63 23.19 -23.22 -31.77
CA ASP A 63 24.48 -22.54 -31.58
C ASP A 63 24.90 -21.67 -32.77
N ALA A 64 24.02 -21.48 -33.76
CA ALA A 64 24.34 -20.63 -34.90
C ALA A 64 24.28 -19.13 -34.52
N PRO A 65 25.20 -18.31 -35.07
CA PRO A 65 25.17 -16.87 -34.86
C PRO A 65 23.90 -16.26 -35.47
N ILE A 66 23.32 -15.27 -34.77
CA ILE A 66 22.14 -14.57 -35.24
C ILE A 66 22.57 -13.47 -36.24
N PRO A 67 22.06 -13.47 -37.49
CA PRO A 67 22.46 -12.49 -38.51
C PRO A 67 21.84 -11.11 -38.24
N ALA A 68 22.62 -10.21 -37.64
CA ALA A 68 22.21 -8.87 -37.25
C ALA A 68 21.58 -8.06 -38.40
N GLU A 69 22.11 -8.21 -39.62
CA GLU A 69 21.63 -7.52 -40.82
C GLU A 69 20.20 -7.88 -41.22
N ARG A 70 19.67 -9.03 -40.74
CA ARG A 70 18.28 -9.46 -40.98
C ARG A 70 17.30 -8.89 -39.95
N ILE A 71 17.79 -8.26 -38.89
CA ILE A 71 16.97 -7.77 -37.77
C ILE A 71 17.04 -6.24 -37.74
N GLU A 72 15.88 -5.60 -37.69
CA GLU A 72 15.78 -4.14 -37.54
C GLU A 72 15.94 -3.71 -36.09
N ALA A 73 15.27 -4.40 -35.16
CA ALA A 73 15.35 -4.15 -33.73
C ALA A 73 14.79 -5.32 -32.91
N VAL A 74 15.24 -5.44 -31.66
CA VAL A 74 14.61 -6.27 -30.63
C VAL A 74 14.09 -5.35 -29.54
N ARG A 75 12.79 -5.45 -29.23
CA ARG A 75 12.11 -4.69 -28.18
C ARG A 75 11.68 -5.67 -27.09
N MET A 76 11.98 -5.39 -25.83
CA MET A 76 11.68 -6.36 -24.78
C MET A 76 11.36 -5.78 -23.41
N GLY A 77 10.48 -6.47 -22.70
CA GLY A 77 10.31 -6.35 -21.26
C GLY A 77 10.94 -7.55 -20.54
N THR A 78 11.27 -7.37 -19.26
CA THR A 78 11.92 -8.42 -18.48
C THR A 78 11.55 -8.34 -17.01
N THR A 79 11.23 -9.49 -16.41
CA THR A 79 11.02 -9.59 -14.97
C THR A 79 12.33 -9.81 -14.19
N VAL A 80 13.50 -9.82 -14.86
CA VAL A 80 14.80 -10.08 -14.20
C VAL A 80 15.05 -9.15 -13.02
N ALA A 81 14.79 -7.84 -13.15
CA ALA A 81 14.95 -6.88 -12.06
C ALA A 81 13.96 -7.15 -10.92
N THR A 82 12.68 -7.32 -11.25
CA THR A 82 11.61 -7.60 -10.28
C THR A 82 11.89 -8.89 -9.51
N ASN A 83 12.29 -9.96 -10.18
CA ASN A 83 12.62 -11.24 -9.55
C ASN A 83 13.90 -11.12 -8.70
N ALA A 84 14.94 -10.45 -9.19
CA ALA A 84 16.14 -10.22 -8.40
C ALA A 84 15.87 -9.40 -7.13
N LEU A 85 14.92 -8.46 -7.18
CA LEU A 85 14.47 -7.70 -6.01
C LEU A 85 13.69 -8.60 -5.03
N LEU A 86 12.72 -9.37 -5.53
CA LEU A 86 11.88 -10.25 -4.71
C LEU A 86 12.65 -11.41 -4.08
N GLU A 87 13.63 -11.97 -4.80
CA GLU A 87 14.45 -13.10 -4.37
C GLU A 87 15.72 -12.65 -3.62
N HIS A 88 15.96 -11.35 -3.46
CA HIS A 88 17.19 -10.78 -2.89
C HIS A 88 18.46 -11.31 -3.60
N ARG A 89 18.45 -11.31 -4.94
CA ARG A 89 19.54 -11.78 -5.82
C ARG A 89 20.19 -10.67 -6.66
N GLY A 90 20.36 -9.48 -6.08
CA GLY A 90 21.12 -8.37 -6.69
C GLY A 90 22.61 -8.35 -6.35
N GLU A 91 23.27 -7.26 -6.74
CA GLU A 91 24.69 -7.04 -6.47
C GLU A 91 24.93 -6.59 -5.02
N PRO A 92 25.87 -7.19 -4.28
CA PRO A 92 26.25 -6.71 -2.95
C PRO A 92 26.62 -5.22 -2.98
N THR A 93 25.84 -4.41 -2.26
CA THR A 93 25.87 -2.94 -2.37
C THR A 93 26.33 -2.29 -1.08
N VAL A 94 27.18 -1.27 -1.20
CA VAL A 94 27.59 -0.39 -0.10
C VAL A 94 26.69 0.85 -0.10
N LEU A 95 26.25 1.31 1.07
CA LEU A 95 25.57 2.60 1.26
C LEU A 95 26.57 3.62 1.80
N ALA A 96 26.86 4.68 1.06
CA ALA A 96 27.53 5.88 1.57
C ALA A 96 26.47 6.91 1.96
N ILE A 97 26.42 7.31 3.24
CA ILE A 97 25.39 8.19 3.79
C ILE A 97 25.99 9.23 4.72
N THR A 98 25.37 10.41 4.85
CA THR A 98 25.80 11.46 5.78
C THR A 98 26.04 10.91 7.19
N GLU A 99 27.13 11.32 7.84
CA GLU A 99 27.46 10.93 9.22
C GLU A 99 26.33 11.29 10.21
N GLY A 100 26.00 10.35 11.10
CA GLY A 100 24.86 10.40 12.02
C GLY A 100 23.59 9.71 11.49
N PHE A 101 23.60 9.21 10.25
CA PHE A 101 22.42 8.64 9.57
C PHE A 101 22.65 7.20 9.07
N ALA A 102 23.64 6.48 9.62
CA ALA A 102 23.96 5.11 9.19
C ALA A 102 22.74 4.17 9.15
N ASP A 103 21.85 4.28 10.13
CA ASP A 103 20.66 3.43 10.25
C ASP A 103 19.39 4.06 9.63
N GLN A 104 19.46 5.22 8.99
CA GLN A 104 18.29 5.99 8.58
C GLN A 104 17.34 5.19 7.67
N LEU A 105 17.86 4.42 6.71
CA LEU A 105 17.04 3.61 5.81
C LEU A 105 16.46 2.37 6.53
N ARG A 106 17.21 1.81 7.50
CA ARG A 106 16.80 0.66 8.31
C ARG A 106 15.70 1.02 9.32
N ILE A 107 15.75 2.22 9.88
CA ILE A 107 14.69 2.78 10.72
C ILE A 107 13.50 3.19 9.83
N GLY A 108 13.79 3.77 8.66
CA GLY A 108 12.79 4.22 7.71
C GLY A 108 11.83 5.23 8.34
N TYR A 109 10.53 4.89 8.34
CA TYR A 109 9.48 5.67 9.01
C TYR A 109 9.02 5.06 10.33
N GLN A 110 9.84 4.23 11.00
CA GLN A 110 9.65 3.61 12.33
C GLN A 110 8.40 2.74 12.58
N HIS A 111 7.39 2.79 11.73
CA HIS A 111 6.16 1.99 11.84
C HIS A 111 6.40 0.50 11.57
N ARG A 112 5.63 -0.36 12.23
CA ARG A 112 5.57 -1.79 11.92
C ARG A 112 4.65 -2.05 10.72
N PRO A 113 4.96 -3.03 9.85
CA PRO A 113 4.13 -3.39 8.70
C PRO A 113 2.74 -3.93 9.09
N ASP A 114 2.68 -4.83 10.07
CA ASP A 114 1.43 -5.39 10.60
C ASP A 114 1.23 -4.95 12.06
N LEU A 115 0.05 -4.41 12.39
CA LEU A 115 -0.25 -3.88 13.71
C LEU A 115 -0.32 -4.96 14.79
N PHE A 116 -0.79 -6.16 14.45
CA PHE A 116 -1.18 -7.20 15.40
C PHE A 116 -0.14 -8.32 15.53
N ASP A 117 0.90 -8.30 14.70
CA ASP A 117 2.04 -9.21 14.82
C ASP A 117 2.85 -8.97 16.10
N ARG A 118 2.96 -10.01 16.93
CA ARG A 118 3.88 -10.00 18.09
C ARG A 118 5.34 -10.09 17.66
N ARG A 119 5.62 -10.88 16.62
CA ARG A 119 6.93 -10.97 15.98
C ARG A 119 6.98 -10.00 14.81
N VAL A 120 7.31 -8.75 15.09
CA VAL A 120 7.45 -7.72 14.05
C VAL A 120 8.59 -8.11 13.10
N ARG A 121 8.28 -8.38 11.83
CA ARG A 121 9.27 -8.64 10.78
C ARG A 121 9.41 -7.40 9.92
N LEU A 122 10.63 -6.88 9.82
CA LEU A 122 10.94 -5.76 8.93
C LEU A 122 11.56 -6.29 7.63
N PRO A 123 11.35 -5.59 6.50
CA PRO A 123 12.02 -5.94 5.24
C PRO A 123 13.54 -6.03 5.41
N GLU A 124 14.16 -6.95 4.67
CA GLU A 124 15.61 -7.06 4.63
C GLU A 124 16.23 -5.91 3.82
N MET A 125 17.34 -5.37 4.29
CA MET A 125 18.03 -4.27 3.59
C MET A 125 18.80 -4.81 2.38
N LEU A 126 18.76 -4.08 1.27
CA LEU A 126 19.47 -4.46 0.03
C LEU A 126 20.97 -4.12 0.07
N TYR A 127 21.41 -3.24 0.97
CA TYR A 127 22.83 -2.95 1.18
C TYR A 127 23.42 -3.84 2.28
N SER A 128 24.71 -4.15 2.16
CA SER A 128 25.41 -5.04 3.10
C SER A 128 26.40 -4.30 4.02
N GLN A 129 26.82 -3.09 3.64
CA GLN A 129 27.74 -2.26 4.41
C GLN A 129 27.33 -0.80 4.32
N VAL A 130 27.50 -0.07 5.43
CA VAL A 130 27.28 1.38 5.49
C VAL A 130 28.61 2.11 5.73
N LEU A 131 28.84 3.18 4.99
CA LEU A 131 29.94 4.12 5.14
C LEU A 131 29.36 5.49 5.48
N GLU A 132 29.61 5.97 6.69
CA GLU A 132 29.27 7.33 7.03
C GLU A 132 30.20 8.32 6.32
N ILE A 133 29.67 9.39 5.77
CA ILE A 133 30.41 10.40 5.03
C ILE A 133 30.45 11.67 5.89
N PRO A 134 31.65 12.17 6.22
CA PRO A 134 31.80 13.38 7.02
C PRO A 134 31.53 14.64 6.17
N GLU A 135 30.27 14.92 5.88
CA GLU A 135 29.82 16.15 5.21
C GLU A 135 28.48 16.62 5.78
N ARG A 136 28.06 17.86 5.48
CA ARG A 136 26.69 18.29 5.78
C ARG A 136 26.22 19.49 4.95
N LEU A 137 25.02 19.39 4.39
CA LEU A 137 24.27 20.51 3.81
C LEU A 137 23.11 20.94 4.75
N GLY A 138 22.74 22.21 4.68
CA GLY A 138 21.53 22.76 5.28
C GLY A 138 20.33 22.66 4.33
N ALA A 139 19.11 22.78 4.87
CA ALA A 139 17.86 22.72 4.10
C ALA A 139 17.75 23.83 3.02
N ASP A 140 18.47 24.94 3.19
CA ASP A 140 18.60 26.04 2.23
C ASP A 140 19.65 25.78 1.12
N GLY A 141 20.44 24.72 1.26
CA GLY A 141 21.59 24.38 0.40
C GLY A 141 22.94 24.88 0.92
N ALA A 142 23.00 25.54 2.08
CA ALA A 142 24.27 26.01 2.63
C ALA A 142 25.18 24.84 3.04
N VAL A 143 26.47 24.91 2.72
CA VAL A 143 27.47 23.93 3.19
C VAL A 143 27.76 24.18 4.67
N LEU A 144 27.28 23.28 5.52
CA LEU A 144 27.48 23.34 6.98
C LEU A 144 28.77 22.62 7.40
N ARG A 145 29.12 21.55 6.70
CA ARG A 145 30.40 20.85 6.83
C ARG A 145 30.89 20.45 5.43
N PRO A 146 32.10 20.85 5.02
CA PRO A 146 32.65 20.47 3.72
C PRO A 146 32.93 18.96 3.65
N LEU A 147 32.89 18.40 2.45
CA LEU A 147 33.23 17.00 2.20
C LEU A 147 34.72 16.73 2.47
N ASP A 148 35.02 15.74 3.31
CA ASP A 148 36.39 15.22 3.47
C ASP A 148 36.70 14.14 2.42
N GLU A 149 37.19 14.58 1.26
CA GLU A 149 37.51 13.67 0.14
C GLU A 149 38.58 12.62 0.49
N ALA A 150 39.51 12.92 1.41
CA ALA A 150 40.58 12.00 1.78
C ALA A 150 40.02 10.82 2.58
N CYS A 151 39.19 11.12 3.58
CA CYS A 151 38.47 10.13 4.37
C CYS A 151 37.54 9.26 3.48
N VAL A 152 36.81 9.90 2.56
CA VAL A 152 35.96 9.20 1.59
C VAL A 152 36.75 8.20 0.75
N ARG A 153 37.90 8.63 0.21
CA ARG A 153 38.75 7.76 -0.62
C ARG A 153 39.26 6.55 0.16
N GLU A 154 39.69 6.73 1.40
CA GLU A 154 40.15 5.65 2.26
C GLU A 154 39.03 4.62 2.52
N ARG A 155 37.85 5.08 2.93
CA ARG A 155 36.69 4.23 3.24
C ARG A 155 36.22 3.45 2.00
N LEU A 156 36.14 4.12 0.85
CA LEU A 156 35.77 3.48 -0.41
C LEU A 156 36.82 2.48 -0.88
N ALA A 157 38.12 2.78 -0.73
CA ALA A 157 39.18 1.84 -1.08
C ALA A 157 39.12 0.56 -0.22
N ALA A 158 38.82 0.69 1.08
CA ALA A 158 38.63 -0.44 1.97
C ALA A 158 37.41 -1.30 1.57
N ALA A 159 36.27 -0.67 1.27
CA ALA A 159 35.08 -1.38 0.80
C ALA A 159 35.33 -2.09 -0.55
N HIS A 160 35.98 -1.43 -1.50
CA HIS A 160 36.36 -2.06 -2.76
C HIS A 160 37.30 -3.26 -2.57
N ALA A 161 38.28 -3.13 -1.67
CA ALA A 161 39.19 -4.23 -1.30
C ALA A 161 38.46 -5.41 -0.63
N ALA A 162 37.35 -5.16 0.08
CA ALA A 162 36.47 -6.19 0.64
C ALA A 162 35.61 -6.92 -0.42
N GLY A 163 35.67 -6.50 -1.69
CA GLY A 163 35.00 -7.17 -2.81
C GLY A 163 33.76 -6.45 -3.34
N TYR A 164 33.36 -5.33 -2.75
CA TYR A 164 32.20 -4.57 -3.22
C TYR A 164 32.47 -3.88 -4.56
N ARG A 165 31.47 -3.88 -5.44
CA ARG A 165 31.54 -3.26 -6.78
C ARG A 165 30.38 -2.30 -7.06
N ALA A 166 29.33 -2.35 -6.25
CA ALA A 166 28.19 -1.43 -6.29
C ALA A 166 28.17 -0.50 -5.07
N LEU A 167 27.88 0.78 -5.32
CA LEU A 167 27.77 1.83 -4.31
C LEU A 167 26.50 2.66 -4.53
N ALA A 168 25.71 2.85 -3.49
CA ALA A 168 24.67 3.87 -3.40
C ALA A 168 25.20 5.05 -2.58
N VAL A 169 25.05 6.28 -3.06
CA VAL A 169 25.44 7.51 -2.33
C VAL A 169 24.19 8.31 -2.00
N VAL A 170 23.93 8.54 -0.71
CA VAL A 170 22.70 9.16 -0.19
C VAL A 170 23.05 10.21 0.85
N LEU A 171 23.15 11.47 0.45
CA LEU A 171 23.52 12.56 1.37
C LEU A 171 22.31 13.46 1.69
N MET A 172 22.26 13.99 2.90
CA MET A 172 21.22 14.90 3.38
C MET A 172 21.17 16.18 2.53
N HIS A 173 19.97 16.52 2.06
CA HIS A 173 19.65 17.64 1.17
C HIS A 173 20.34 17.61 -0.20
N ALA A 174 20.83 16.45 -0.66
CA ALA A 174 21.45 16.30 -1.98
C ALA A 174 20.49 16.60 -3.15
N TRP A 175 19.17 16.51 -2.93
CA TRP A 175 18.15 16.92 -3.90
C TRP A 175 18.18 18.43 -4.19
N ARG A 176 18.74 19.22 -3.26
CA ARG A 176 18.89 20.68 -3.37
C ARG A 176 20.21 21.05 -4.03
N ASP A 177 21.30 20.39 -3.61
CA ASP A 177 22.63 20.53 -4.20
C ASP A 177 23.35 19.16 -4.21
N ALA A 178 23.59 18.64 -5.42
CA ALA A 178 24.18 17.33 -5.63
C ALA A 178 25.73 17.33 -5.59
N GLY A 179 26.39 18.46 -5.35
CA GLY A 179 27.83 18.62 -5.51
C GLY A 179 28.67 17.62 -4.68
N HIS A 180 28.30 17.41 -3.42
CA HIS A 180 28.98 16.42 -2.57
C HIS A 180 28.76 14.98 -3.06
N GLU A 181 27.55 14.60 -3.48
CA GLU A 181 27.30 13.25 -4.01
C GLU A 181 28.09 13.00 -5.30
N GLN A 182 28.17 13.99 -6.19
CA GLN A 182 28.94 13.90 -7.42
C GLN A 182 30.44 13.72 -7.14
N ALA A 183 30.98 14.41 -6.13
CA ALA A 183 32.38 14.24 -5.71
C ALA A 183 32.64 12.84 -5.13
N VAL A 184 31.76 12.32 -4.27
CA VAL A 184 31.86 10.94 -3.76
C VAL A 184 31.79 9.94 -4.90
N ALA A 185 30.87 10.11 -5.86
CA ALA A 185 30.73 9.22 -7.00
C ALA A 185 31.97 9.23 -7.91
N ARG A 186 32.57 10.40 -8.14
CA ARG A 186 33.85 10.51 -8.86
C ARG A 186 34.95 9.71 -8.15
N ILE A 187 35.12 9.89 -6.84
CA ILE A 187 36.14 9.18 -6.06
C ILE A 187 35.89 7.67 -6.10
N ALA A 188 34.65 7.21 -5.98
CA ALA A 188 34.29 5.79 -6.07
C ALA A 188 34.70 5.17 -7.42
N ARG A 189 34.45 5.87 -8.53
CA ARG A 189 34.87 5.44 -9.86
C ARG A 189 36.39 5.39 -9.99
N GLU A 190 37.11 6.37 -9.44
CA GLU A 190 38.59 6.37 -9.39
C GLU A 190 39.16 5.21 -8.57
N VAL A 191 38.45 4.77 -7.52
CA VAL A 191 38.82 3.61 -6.68
C VAL A 191 38.57 2.28 -7.41
N GLY A 192 37.59 2.22 -8.32
CA GLY A 192 37.30 1.04 -9.15
C GLY A 192 35.88 0.47 -9.02
N PHE A 193 34.96 1.15 -8.35
CA PHE A 193 33.55 0.74 -8.33
C PHE A 193 32.96 0.77 -9.76
N THR A 194 32.34 -0.34 -10.17
CA THR A 194 31.76 -0.49 -11.52
C THR A 194 30.33 0.00 -11.60
N GLN A 195 29.62 0.06 -10.47
CA GLN A 195 28.29 0.65 -10.35
C GLN A 195 28.28 1.69 -9.23
N VAL A 196 27.83 2.91 -9.54
CA VAL A 196 27.65 3.98 -8.57
C VAL A 196 26.35 4.71 -8.88
N SER A 197 25.38 4.63 -7.96
CA SER A 197 24.10 5.32 -8.05
C SER A 197 24.04 6.41 -6.98
N THR A 198 23.90 7.67 -7.39
CA THR A 198 23.72 8.79 -6.46
C THR A 198 22.23 9.06 -6.29
N SER A 199 21.83 9.45 -5.08
CA SER A 199 20.43 9.68 -4.75
C SER A 199 19.84 10.88 -5.51
N ALA A 200 20.64 11.91 -5.76
CA ALA A 200 20.26 13.06 -6.58
C ALA A 200 20.09 12.72 -8.07
N GLN A 201 20.72 11.66 -8.59
CA GLN A 201 20.50 11.18 -9.96
C GLN A 201 19.33 10.20 -10.04
N ALA A 202 19.23 9.29 -9.06
CA ALA A 202 18.20 8.26 -9.05
C ALA A 202 16.80 8.86 -8.81
N ALA A 203 16.69 9.84 -7.91
CA ALA A 203 15.45 10.54 -7.57
C ALA A 203 15.74 11.95 -7.00
N ALA A 204 15.72 12.98 -7.84
CA ALA A 204 16.01 14.38 -7.45
C ALA A 204 14.86 15.06 -6.66
N VAL A 205 14.41 14.45 -5.56
CA VAL A 205 13.27 14.88 -4.74
C VAL A 205 13.59 14.87 -3.24
N MET A 206 12.95 15.77 -2.48
CA MET A 206 13.04 15.84 -1.01
C MET A 206 12.46 14.58 -0.37
N LYS A 207 13.01 14.14 0.78
CA LYS A 207 12.75 12.94 1.61
C LYS A 207 13.87 11.91 1.48
N ILE A 208 14.81 11.91 2.42
CA ILE A 208 16.02 11.06 2.37
C ILE A 208 15.67 9.57 2.41
N VAL A 209 14.60 9.16 3.10
CA VAL A 209 14.24 7.74 3.21
C VAL A 209 13.84 7.17 1.84
N GLY A 210 12.83 7.74 1.20
CA GLY A 210 12.37 7.27 -0.11
C GLY A 210 13.40 7.51 -1.22
N ARG A 211 14.15 8.61 -1.16
CA ARG A 211 15.23 8.89 -2.12
C ARG A 211 16.38 7.88 -1.96
N GLY A 212 16.77 7.60 -0.73
CA GLY A 212 17.85 6.68 -0.39
C GLY A 212 17.56 5.25 -0.80
N ASP A 213 16.37 4.73 -0.49
CA ASP A 213 15.95 3.40 -0.93
C ASP A 213 15.98 3.27 -2.46
N THR A 214 15.54 4.31 -3.18
CA THR A 214 15.59 4.32 -4.65
C THR A 214 17.01 4.21 -5.19
N ALA A 215 17.96 4.93 -4.59
CA ALA A 215 19.37 4.87 -4.96
C ALA A 215 19.99 3.50 -4.67
N VAL A 216 19.60 2.88 -3.55
CA VAL A 216 20.05 1.53 -3.18
C VAL A 216 19.48 0.49 -4.14
N VAL A 217 18.17 0.53 -4.42
CA VAL A 217 17.53 -0.37 -5.39
C VAL A 217 18.21 -0.28 -6.75
N ASP A 218 18.52 0.94 -7.20
CA ASP A 218 19.19 1.16 -8.47
C ASP A 218 20.61 0.57 -8.50
N ALA A 219 21.42 0.82 -7.46
CA ALA A 219 22.78 0.26 -7.34
C ALA A 219 22.77 -1.27 -7.26
N TYR A 220 21.77 -1.83 -6.58
CA TYR A 220 21.60 -3.27 -6.36
C TYR A 220 21.20 -4.02 -7.63
N LEU A 221 20.28 -3.45 -8.43
CA LEU A 221 19.68 -4.13 -9.58
C LEU A 221 20.40 -3.85 -10.91
N SER A 222 20.97 -2.64 -11.10
CA SER A 222 21.60 -2.26 -12.37
C SER A 222 22.69 -3.24 -12.86
N PRO A 223 23.57 -3.80 -12.00
CA PRO A 223 24.57 -4.77 -12.44
C PRO A 223 23.95 -6.09 -12.94
N VAL A 224 22.84 -6.54 -12.33
CA VAL A 224 22.11 -7.74 -12.77
C VAL A 224 21.58 -7.54 -14.18
N LEU A 225 20.95 -6.39 -14.42
CA LEU A 225 20.42 -6.04 -15.73
C LEU A 225 21.52 -5.90 -16.77
N ARG A 226 22.62 -5.23 -16.42
CA ARG A 226 23.75 -5.04 -17.35
C ARG A 226 24.35 -6.37 -17.80
N ARG A 227 24.53 -7.34 -16.89
CA ARG A 227 24.96 -8.70 -17.26
C ARG A 227 24.02 -9.39 -18.25
N TYR A 228 22.71 -9.19 -18.09
CA TYR A 228 21.72 -9.75 -19.00
C TYR A 228 21.75 -9.05 -20.36
N VAL A 229 21.80 -7.73 -20.36
CA VAL A 229 21.96 -6.90 -21.57
C VAL A 229 23.21 -7.30 -22.34
N ASP A 230 24.37 -7.36 -21.67
CA ASP A 230 25.66 -7.70 -22.28
C ASP A 230 25.64 -9.08 -22.94
N ARG A 231 24.94 -10.05 -22.33
CA ARG A 231 24.73 -11.38 -22.93
C ARG A 231 23.94 -11.31 -24.23
N LEU A 232 22.86 -10.54 -24.25
CA LEU A 232 22.05 -10.37 -25.46
C LEU A 232 22.82 -9.62 -26.54
N THR A 233 23.54 -8.56 -26.18
CA THR A 233 24.40 -7.80 -27.09
C THR A 233 25.50 -8.68 -27.70
N ALA A 234 26.11 -9.58 -26.93
CA ALA A 234 27.12 -10.51 -27.44
C ALA A 234 26.58 -11.45 -28.54
N GLU A 235 25.31 -11.83 -28.46
CA GLU A 235 24.66 -12.76 -29.39
C GLU A 235 23.99 -12.07 -30.58
N LEU A 236 23.56 -10.80 -30.41
CA LEU A 236 22.84 -10.02 -31.41
C LEU A 236 23.72 -9.01 -32.16
N GLY A 237 24.93 -8.72 -31.68
CA GLY A 237 25.82 -7.73 -32.28
C GLY A 237 25.25 -6.32 -32.24
N ASP A 238 25.30 -5.60 -33.37
CA ASP A 238 24.88 -4.20 -33.48
C ASP A 238 23.36 -4.00 -33.63
N VAL A 239 22.54 -5.04 -33.41
CA VAL A 239 21.07 -4.91 -33.47
C VAL A 239 20.60 -3.96 -32.36
N PRO A 240 19.78 -2.94 -32.68
CA PRO A 240 19.18 -2.09 -31.66
C PRO A 240 18.37 -2.89 -30.63
N LEU A 241 18.82 -2.83 -29.38
CA LEU A 241 18.15 -3.43 -28.22
C LEU A 241 17.42 -2.35 -27.41
N LEU A 242 16.09 -2.45 -27.37
CA LEU A 242 15.21 -1.54 -26.65
C LEU A 242 14.52 -2.27 -25.50
N PHE A 243 14.55 -1.68 -24.32
CA PHE A 243 13.96 -2.21 -23.09
C PHE A 243 12.78 -1.37 -22.65
N MET A 244 11.70 -2.05 -22.25
CA MET A 244 10.55 -1.42 -21.61
C MET A 244 10.91 -0.94 -20.22
N GLN A 245 10.51 0.28 -19.90
CA GLN A 245 10.65 0.88 -18.59
C GLN A 245 9.32 0.82 -17.82
N SER A 246 9.39 0.95 -16.50
CA SER A 246 8.22 1.00 -15.60
C SER A 246 7.22 2.09 -15.95
N ASN A 247 7.65 3.16 -16.64
CA ASN A 247 6.82 4.28 -17.07
C ASN A 247 6.02 4.01 -18.37
N GLY A 248 6.21 2.86 -19.02
CA GLY A 248 5.57 2.45 -20.28
C GLY A 248 6.30 2.84 -21.56
N GLY A 249 7.45 3.51 -21.46
CA GLY A 249 8.30 3.86 -22.59
C GLY A 249 9.39 2.82 -22.84
N LEU A 250 9.90 2.80 -24.07
CA LEU A 250 11.13 2.09 -24.42
C LEU A 250 12.34 3.00 -24.23
N THR A 251 13.45 2.41 -23.80
CA THR A 251 14.78 3.05 -23.79
C THR A 251 15.84 2.08 -24.32
N SER A 252 16.95 2.61 -24.82
CA SER A 252 18.08 1.77 -25.24
C SER A 252 18.73 1.05 -24.05
N ALA A 253 19.36 -0.09 -24.34
CA ALA A 253 20.17 -0.88 -23.42
C ALA A 253 21.14 -0.07 -22.53
N ALA A 254 21.74 1.01 -23.05
CA ALA A 254 22.71 1.83 -22.32
C ALA A 254 22.08 2.70 -21.21
N HIS A 255 20.82 3.08 -21.38
CA HIS A 255 20.05 3.94 -20.47
C HIS A 255 19.12 3.15 -19.55
N PHE A 256 19.06 1.82 -19.69
CA PHE A 256 18.20 0.98 -18.88
C PHE A 256 18.81 0.73 -17.49
N GLN A 257 18.21 1.34 -16.47
CA GLN A 257 18.67 1.32 -15.07
C GLN A 257 17.79 0.41 -14.20
N GLY A 258 18.33 -0.02 -13.06
CA GLY A 258 17.68 -0.92 -12.10
C GLY A 258 16.32 -0.42 -11.63
N LYS A 259 16.25 0.86 -11.25
CA LYS A 259 15.00 1.48 -10.75
C LYS A 259 13.88 1.54 -11.80
N ASP A 260 14.22 1.58 -13.08
CA ASP A 260 13.28 1.76 -14.20
C ASP A 260 12.85 0.42 -14.81
N ALA A 261 13.40 -0.70 -14.36
CA ALA A 261 13.12 -2.03 -14.90
C ALA A 261 12.02 -2.79 -14.14
N ILE A 262 11.69 -2.31 -12.94
CA ILE A 262 10.76 -2.97 -12.01
C ILE A 262 9.34 -2.88 -12.58
N LEU A 263 8.64 -4.00 -12.70
CA LEU A 263 7.32 -4.08 -13.34
C LEU A 263 7.30 -3.65 -14.84
N SER A 264 8.43 -3.74 -15.54
CA SER A 264 8.49 -3.42 -16.99
C SER A 264 7.66 -4.36 -17.87
N GLY A 265 7.54 -5.65 -17.53
CA GLY A 265 6.68 -6.61 -18.24
C GLY A 265 5.20 -6.20 -18.23
N PRO A 266 4.58 -6.06 -17.04
CA PRO A 266 3.21 -5.56 -16.90
C PRO A 266 2.99 -4.20 -17.58
N ALA A 267 4.00 -3.33 -17.56
CA ALA A 267 3.94 -2.04 -18.26
C ALA A 267 3.70 -2.20 -19.77
N GLY A 268 4.39 -3.13 -20.43
CA GLY A 268 4.11 -3.44 -21.83
C GLY A 268 2.69 -3.98 -22.04
N GLY A 269 2.17 -4.78 -21.11
CA GLY A 269 0.76 -5.22 -21.11
C GLY A 269 -0.22 -4.06 -21.14
N ILE A 270 -0.01 -3.04 -20.29
CA ILE A 270 -0.84 -1.83 -20.25
C ILE A 270 -0.75 -1.04 -21.57
N VAL A 271 0.46 -0.87 -22.11
CA VAL A 271 0.65 -0.21 -23.41
C VAL A 271 -0.09 -0.98 -24.52
N GLY A 272 0.05 -2.30 -24.54
CA GLY A 272 -0.67 -3.18 -25.48
C GLY A 272 -2.19 -3.02 -25.35
N ALA A 273 -2.70 -3.03 -24.12
CA ALA A 273 -4.12 -2.83 -23.83
C ALA A 273 -4.63 -1.49 -24.34
N VAL A 274 -3.91 -0.39 -24.06
CA VAL A 274 -4.32 0.96 -24.48
C VAL A 274 -4.28 1.09 -26.00
N ARG A 275 -3.19 0.68 -26.65
CA ARG A 275 -3.01 0.87 -28.09
C ARG A 275 -3.97 0.01 -28.90
N THR A 276 -4.25 -1.23 -28.47
CA THR A 276 -5.21 -2.11 -29.15
C THR A 276 -6.66 -1.69 -28.93
N ALA A 277 -7.02 -1.25 -27.73
CA ALA A 277 -8.35 -0.70 -27.46
C ALA A 277 -8.62 0.57 -28.28
N ALA A 278 -7.61 1.45 -28.42
CA ALA A 278 -7.70 2.64 -29.26
C ALA A 278 -7.93 2.29 -30.75
N MET A 279 -7.30 1.23 -31.27
CA MET A 279 -7.58 0.71 -32.62
C MET A 279 -9.04 0.26 -32.78
N ALA A 280 -9.68 -0.20 -31.70
CA ALA A 280 -11.09 -0.57 -31.65
C ALA A 280 -12.03 0.60 -31.29
N GLY A 281 -11.53 1.82 -31.15
CA GLY A 281 -12.31 3.03 -30.85
C GLY A 281 -12.66 3.22 -29.36
N PHE A 282 -11.99 2.50 -28.45
CA PHE A 282 -12.15 2.70 -27.01
C PHE A 282 -11.05 3.62 -26.45
N GLU A 283 -11.45 4.77 -25.91
CA GLU A 283 -10.54 5.78 -25.33
C GLU A 283 -10.47 5.72 -23.79
N ARG A 284 -11.36 4.94 -23.17
CA ARG A 284 -11.50 4.77 -21.72
C ARG A 284 -11.55 3.30 -21.36
N LEU A 285 -10.60 2.83 -20.57
CA LEU A 285 -10.48 1.42 -20.25
C LEU A 285 -9.93 1.15 -18.85
N ILE A 286 -10.33 0.00 -18.32
CA ILE A 286 -9.67 -0.68 -17.21
C ILE A 286 -8.95 -1.88 -17.81
N SER A 287 -7.65 -1.95 -17.62
CA SER A 287 -6.87 -3.15 -17.96
C SER A 287 -7.03 -4.22 -16.90
N PHE A 288 -7.08 -5.47 -17.34
CA PHE A 288 -7.22 -6.66 -16.52
C PHE A 288 -6.38 -7.79 -17.11
N ASP A 289 -5.13 -7.87 -16.64
CA ASP A 289 -4.19 -8.93 -16.96
C ASP A 289 -4.27 -10.00 -15.87
N MET A 290 -4.75 -11.20 -16.18
CA MET A 290 -4.76 -12.29 -15.20
C MET A 290 -3.88 -13.45 -15.67
N GLY A 291 -2.85 -13.73 -14.88
CA GLY A 291 -1.94 -14.84 -15.06
C GLY A 291 -2.18 -16.01 -14.09
N GLY A 292 -1.16 -16.84 -13.94
CA GLY A 292 -1.17 -17.97 -13.00
C GLY A 292 -0.99 -17.54 -11.54
N THR A 293 -0.19 -16.50 -11.26
CA THR A 293 0.16 -16.11 -9.89
C THR A 293 -0.58 -14.88 -9.41
N SER A 294 -0.84 -13.93 -10.31
CA SER A 294 -1.31 -12.60 -9.98
C SER A 294 -2.23 -12.03 -11.07
N THR A 295 -2.88 -10.92 -10.73
CA THR A 295 -3.61 -10.08 -11.67
C THR A 295 -3.06 -8.66 -11.61
N ASP A 296 -2.75 -8.07 -12.76
CA ASP A 296 -2.31 -6.68 -12.89
C ASP A 296 -3.43 -5.82 -13.49
N VAL A 297 -3.74 -4.70 -12.82
CA VAL A 297 -4.81 -3.78 -13.24
C VAL A 297 -4.34 -2.33 -13.27
N ALA A 298 -4.76 -1.59 -14.27
CA ALA A 298 -4.50 -0.15 -14.45
C ALA A 298 -5.69 0.57 -15.10
N HIS A 299 -5.86 1.85 -14.75
CA HIS A 299 -6.89 2.73 -15.29
C HIS A 299 -6.32 3.65 -16.38
N TYR A 300 -7.09 3.89 -17.45
CA TYR A 300 -6.72 4.80 -18.52
C TYR A 300 -7.93 5.62 -19.00
N ASP A 301 -7.75 6.95 -19.03
CA ASP A 301 -8.71 7.95 -19.53
C ASP A 301 -7.93 9.01 -20.33
N GLY A 302 -7.55 8.66 -21.56
CA GLY A 302 -6.82 9.55 -22.48
C GLY A 302 -5.32 9.76 -22.18
N ALA A 303 -4.83 9.35 -21.01
CA ALA A 303 -3.41 9.36 -20.64
C ALA A 303 -3.07 8.22 -19.67
N TYR A 304 -1.81 7.77 -19.68
CA TYR A 304 -1.32 6.79 -18.70
C TYR A 304 -1.27 7.42 -17.31
N GLU A 305 -1.93 6.78 -16.34
CA GLU A 305 -1.75 7.15 -14.94
C GLU A 305 -0.38 6.72 -14.43
N ARG A 306 0.27 7.61 -13.69
CA ARG A 306 1.59 7.37 -13.10
C ARG A 306 1.59 7.64 -11.62
N THR A 307 2.43 6.89 -10.92
CA THR A 307 2.85 7.18 -9.56
C THR A 307 4.34 7.48 -9.53
N PHE A 308 4.72 8.29 -8.55
CA PHE A 308 6.08 8.74 -8.31
C PHE A 308 6.63 8.24 -6.98
N GLU A 309 5.83 7.46 -6.24
CA GLU A 309 6.24 6.78 -5.01
C GLU A 309 5.46 5.46 -4.90
N THR A 310 6.18 4.35 -4.81
CA THR A 310 5.63 3.01 -4.62
C THR A 310 6.44 2.25 -3.58
N GLU A 311 5.86 1.20 -3.01
CA GLU A 311 6.57 0.25 -2.17
C GLU A 311 6.48 -1.14 -2.81
N ILE A 312 7.62 -1.74 -3.10
CA ILE A 312 7.72 -3.07 -3.73
C ILE A 312 8.67 -3.91 -2.89
N ALA A 313 8.20 -5.07 -2.41
CA ALA A 313 8.97 -5.95 -1.52
C ALA A 313 9.53 -5.23 -0.27
N GLY A 314 8.78 -4.26 0.27
CA GLY A 314 9.20 -3.45 1.42
C GLY A 314 10.22 -2.34 1.10
N ASN A 315 10.62 -2.19 -0.17
CA ASN A 315 11.54 -1.15 -0.62
C ASN A 315 10.74 0.01 -1.23
N ARG A 316 11.03 1.24 -0.79
CA ARG A 316 10.34 2.45 -1.24
C ARG A 316 11.04 3.00 -2.49
N ILE A 317 10.30 3.13 -3.58
CA ILE A 317 10.86 3.55 -4.87
C ILE A 317 10.17 4.84 -5.32
N ARG A 318 10.98 5.88 -5.53
CA ARG A 318 10.55 7.21 -5.99
C ARG A 318 11.00 7.48 -7.41
N ALA A 319 10.51 6.66 -8.33
CA ALA A 319 10.71 6.81 -9.76
C ALA A 319 9.34 6.85 -10.47
N PRO A 320 9.22 7.51 -11.63
CA PRO A 320 8.00 7.49 -12.42
C PRO A 320 7.67 6.07 -12.87
N MET A 321 6.51 5.56 -12.47
CA MET A 321 6.02 4.25 -12.87
C MET A 321 4.56 4.38 -13.31
N MET A 322 4.13 3.57 -14.27
CA MET A 322 2.71 3.42 -14.52
C MET A 322 2.04 2.90 -13.25
N GLN A 323 0.85 3.44 -12.97
CA GLN A 323 0.05 3.02 -11.84
C GLN A 323 -0.56 1.64 -12.13
N ILE A 324 0.23 0.61 -11.88
CA ILE A 324 -0.19 -0.78 -11.97
C ILE A 324 -0.44 -1.27 -10.55
N HIS A 325 -1.62 -1.82 -10.31
CA HIS A 325 -1.95 -2.47 -9.05
C HIS A 325 -1.97 -3.97 -9.26
N THR A 326 -1.03 -4.66 -8.62
CA THR A 326 -0.93 -6.12 -8.66
C THR A 326 -1.70 -6.73 -7.49
N VAL A 327 -2.47 -7.77 -7.79
CA VAL A 327 -3.25 -8.54 -6.82
C VAL A 327 -2.68 -9.94 -6.75
N ALA A 328 -2.53 -10.49 -5.55
CA ALA A 328 -2.21 -11.89 -5.32
C ALA A 328 -3.42 -12.82 -5.57
N ALA A 329 -4.09 -12.60 -6.70
CA ALA A 329 -5.21 -13.39 -7.20
C ALA A 329 -4.90 -13.78 -8.64
N GLY A 330 -4.65 -15.06 -8.88
CA GLY A 330 -4.39 -15.65 -10.19
C GLY A 330 -4.94 -17.07 -10.26
N GLY A 331 -4.74 -17.78 -11.38
CA GLY A 331 -5.22 -19.17 -11.53
C GLY A 331 -4.67 -20.14 -10.46
N GLY A 332 -3.46 -19.90 -9.97
CA GLY A 332 -2.77 -20.69 -8.96
C GLY A 332 -3.05 -20.27 -7.51
N SER A 333 -3.88 -19.25 -7.26
CA SER A 333 -4.22 -18.85 -5.89
C SER A 333 -4.93 -20.00 -5.15
N ILE A 334 -4.44 -20.33 -3.96
CA ILE A 334 -4.84 -21.52 -3.21
C ILE A 334 -6.20 -21.30 -2.53
N CYS A 335 -7.05 -22.33 -2.53
CA CYS A 335 -8.35 -22.33 -1.87
C CYS A 335 -8.25 -22.89 -0.43
N HIS A 336 -8.61 -22.09 0.58
CA HIS A 336 -8.55 -22.44 2.00
C HIS A 336 -9.92 -22.43 2.68
N PHE A 337 -10.10 -23.26 3.70
CA PHE A 337 -11.25 -23.27 4.60
C PHE A 337 -10.76 -23.44 6.04
N ASP A 338 -11.14 -22.52 6.93
CA ASP A 338 -10.66 -22.40 8.32
C ASP A 338 -11.67 -22.92 9.38
N GLY A 339 -12.71 -23.61 8.92
CA GLY A 339 -13.81 -24.11 9.74
C GLY A 339 -15.02 -23.18 9.82
N MET A 340 -14.90 -21.92 9.41
CA MET A 340 -16.02 -20.96 9.40
C MET A 340 -16.22 -20.27 8.06
N LYS A 341 -15.13 -19.91 7.36
CA LYS A 341 -15.19 -19.14 6.11
C LYS A 341 -14.25 -19.70 5.03
N TYR A 342 -14.52 -19.30 3.79
CA TYR A 342 -13.71 -19.66 2.63
C TYR A 342 -12.70 -18.54 2.39
N ARG A 343 -11.48 -18.86 1.93
CA ARG A 343 -10.44 -17.88 1.56
C ARG A 343 -9.74 -18.31 0.27
N VAL A 344 -9.33 -17.34 -0.55
CA VAL A 344 -8.52 -17.56 -1.76
C VAL A 344 -7.27 -16.71 -1.68
N GLY A 345 -6.09 -17.35 -1.75
CA GLY A 345 -4.80 -16.68 -1.59
C GLY A 345 -4.54 -16.19 -0.14
N PRO A 346 -3.52 -15.34 0.07
CA PRO A 346 -2.64 -14.74 -0.96
C PRO A 346 -1.64 -15.72 -1.56
N ASP A 347 -1.45 -16.88 -0.93
CA ASP A 347 -0.51 -17.90 -1.39
C ASP A 347 -0.89 -18.43 -2.78
N SER A 348 0.12 -18.71 -3.59
CA SER A 348 -0.02 -19.26 -4.93
C SER A 348 0.75 -20.57 -5.06
N ALA A 349 0.16 -21.53 -5.76
CA ALA A 349 0.83 -22.78 -6.12
C ALA A 349 1.83 -22.61 -7.28
N GLY A 350 1.85 -21.45 -7.95
CA GLY A 350 2.71 -21.18 -9.09
C GLY A 350 2.52 -22.18 -10.25
N ALA A 351 3.61 -22.55 -10.92
CA ALA A 351 3.66 -23.64 -11.89
C ALA A 351 4.26 -24.93 -11.31
N ASP A 352 4.90 -24.84 -10.13
CA ASP A 352 5.52 -25.96 -9.42
C ASP A 352 5.37 -25.77 -7.90
N PRO A 353 4.61 -26.64 -7.19
CA PRO A 353 3.92 -27.83 -7.72
C PRO A 353 2.70 -27.50 -8.61
N GLY A 354 2.29 -26.24 -8.68
CA GLY A 354 1.15 -25.79 -9.49
C GLY A 354 -0.22 -26.23 -8.93
N PRO A 355 -1.32 -25.94 -9.63
CA PRO A 355 -2.65 -26.45 -9.31
C PRO A 355 -2.70 -27.98 -9.18
N ALA A 356 -3.68 -28.50 -8.44
CA ALA A 356 -3.85 -29.95 -8.28
C ALA A 356 -3.99 -30.66 -9.63
N ALA A 357 -4.60 -30.01 -10.63
CA ALA A 357 -4.73 -30.50 -11.99
C ALA A 357 -3.39 -30.69 -12.75
N TYR A 358 -2.27 -30.11 -12.28
CA TYR A 358 -0.98 -30.16 -13.00
C TYR A 358 -0.21 -31.47 -12.79
N ARG A 359 -0.73 -32.41 -12.00
CA ARG A 359 -0.13 -33.74 -11.74
C ARG A 359 1.20 -33.72 -10.96
N ARG A 360 1.48 -32.67 -10.18
CA ARG A 360 2.73 -32.55 -9.38
C ARG A 360 2.50 -32.46 -7.87
N GLY A 361 1.33 -32.89 -7.39
CA GLY A 361 1.01 -32.93 -5.96
C GLY A 361 0.61 -31.59 -5.34
N GLY A 362 0.20 -30.62 -6.16
CA GLY A 362 -0.24 -29.30 -5.71
C GLY A 362 -1.60 -29.25 -5.01
N PRO A 363 -1.91 -28.13 -4.33
CA PRO A 363 -3.18 -27.90 -3.64
C PRO A 363 -4.32 -27.51 -4.61
N LEU A 364 -5.57 -27.44 -4.11
CA LEU A 364 -6.69 -26.90 -4.89
C LEU A 364 -6.54 -25.39 -5.09
N THR A 365 -6.73 -24.93 -6.33
CA THR A 365 -6.63 -23.51 -6.71
C THR A 365 -7.83 -22.99 -7.52
N VAL A 366 -7.80 -21.71 -7.91
CA VAL A 366 -8.79 -21.09 -8.80
C VAL A 366 -8.88 -21.79 -10.17
N THR A 367 -7.76 -22.23 -10.75
CA THR A 367 -7.73 -23.05 -11.96
C THR A 367 -8.47 -24.37 -11.75
N ASP A 368 -8.26 -25.03 -10.60
CA ASP A 368 -8.99 -26.26 -10.27
C ASP A 368 -10.50 -26.00 -10.11
N CYS A 369 -10.90 -24.84 -9.58
CA CYS A 369 -12.31 -24.42 -9.57
C CYS A 369 -12.86 -24.36 -11.00
N ASN A 370 -12.16 -23.69 -11.93
CA ASN A 370 -12.60 -23.57 -13.33
C ASN A 370 -12.61 -24.92 -14.07
N VAL A 371 -11.71 -25.86 -13.72
CA VAL A 371 -11.75 -27.24 -14.23
C VAL A 371 -12.98 -27.99 -13.72
N LEU A 372 -13.29 -27.89 -12.41
CA LEU A 372 -14.46 -28.56 -11.85
C LEU A 372 -15.78 -27.98 -12.40
N LEU A 373 -15.83 -26.67 -12.55
CA LEU A 373 -16.98 -25.93 -13.10
C LEU A 373 -17.14 -26.12 -14.61
N GLY A 374 -16.23 -26.85 -15.27
CA GLY A 374 -16.29 -27.13 -16.72
C GLY A 374 -15.95 -25.93 -17.61
N LEU A 375 -15.47 -24.83 -17.03
CA LEU A 375 -15.03 -23.62 -17.74
C LEU A 375 -13.67 -23.82 -18.42
N ILE A 376 -12.80 -24.64 -17.83
CA ILE A 376 -11.59 -25.17 -18.45
C ILE A 376 -11.79 -26.66 -18.75
N ARG A 377 -11.42 -27.09 -19.95
CA ARG A 377 -11.57 -28.49 -20.39
C ARG A 377 -10.21 -29.11 -20.69
N PRO A 378 -9.81 -30.20 -20.01
CA PRO A 378 -8.54 -30.87 -20.26
C PRO A 378 -8.30 -31.24 -21.73
N ALA A 379 -9.36 -31.61 -22.47
CA ALA A 379 -9.28 -31.97 -23.88
C ALA A 379 -8.93 -30.80 -24.83
N PHE A 380 -9.08 -29.56 -24.37
CA PHE A 380 -8.79 -28.35 -25.13
C PHE A 380 -7.62 -27.56 -24.53
N PHE A 381 -6.92 -28.16 -23.57
CA PHE A 381 -5.75 -27.58 -22.92
C PHE A 381 -4.49 -28.26 -23.46
N PRO A 382 -3.36 -27.55 -23.65
CA PRO A 382 -2.11 -28.17 -24.08
C PRO A 382 -1.67 -29.35 -23.20
N HIS A 383 -1.25 -30.42 -23.85
CA HIS A 383 -0.71 -31.62 -23.22
C HIS A 383 0.74 -31.38 -22.78
N LEU A 384 0.90 -30.76 -21.60
CA LEU A 384 2.21 -30.30 -21.10
C LEU A 384 2.54 -30.88 -19.71
N PHE A 385 1.72 -31.77 -19.17
CA PHE A 385 1.82 -32.24 -17.78
C PHE A 385 2.29 -33.68 -17.67
N GLY A 386 2.58 -34.12 -16.44
CA GLY A 386 3.12 -35.44 -16.15
C GLY A 386 4.64 -35.54 -16.35
N PRO A 387 5.25 -36.69 -16.03
CA PRO A 387 6.71 -36.87 -16.06
C PRO A 387 7.34 -36.65 -17.45
N ASP A 388 6.59 -36.95 -18.52
CA ASP A 388 7.05 -36.86 -19.91
C ASP A 388 6.53 -35.59 -20.63
N ALA A 389 5.84 -34.68 -19.92
CA ALA A 389 5.27 -33.43 -20.42
C ALA A 389 4.32 -33.57 -21.64
N ASP A 390 3.52 -34.63 -21.67
CA ASP A 390 2.62 -35.00 -22.79
C ASP A 390 1.17 -35.33 -22.34
N GLN A 391 0.85 -35.13 -21.06
CA GLN A 391 -0.45 -35.47 -20.49
C GLN A 391 -1.36 -34.24 -20.33
N PRO A 392 -2.69 -34.42 -20.39
CA PRO A 392 -3.66 -33.35 -20.11
C PRO A 392 -3.80 -33.09 -18.61
N LEU A 393 -4.49 -31.99 -18.27
CA LEU A 393 -4.90 -31.67 -16.89
C LEU A 393 -5.65 -32.84 -16.21
N ASP A 394 -5.40 -33.05 -14.92
CA ASP A 394 -6.02 -34.11 -14.12
C ASP A 394 -7.34 -33.68 -13.48
N ALA A 395 -8.44 -33.80 -14.24
CA ALA A 395 -9.77 -33.48 -13.73
C ALA A 395 -10.26 -34.46 -12.65
N ASP A 396 -9.74 -35.69 -12.59
CA ASP A 396 -10.16 -36.67 -11.59
C ASP A 396 -9.60 -36.30 -10.21
N ARG A 397 -8.33 -35.88 -10.17
CA ARG A 397 -7.70 -35.37 -8.94
C ARG A 397 -8.43 -34.14 -8.39
N VAL A 398 -8.84 -33.22 -9.26
CA VAL A 398 -9.64 -32.04 -8.88
C VAL A 398 -10.98 -32.44 -8.26
N ARG A 399 -11.72 -33.34 -8.90
CA ARG A 399 -13.02 -33.83 -8.38
C ARG A 399 -12.85 -34.47 -7.01
N GLN A 400 -11.82 -35.29 -6.83
CA GLN A 400 -11.52 -35.91 -5.56
C GLN A 400 -11.23 -34.86 -4.47
N GLY A 401 -10.36 -33.88 -4.75
CA GLY A 401 -9.99 -32.85 -3.78
C GLY A 401 -11.20 -32.01 -3.32
N PHE A 402 -12.07 -31.60 -4.25
CA PHE A 402 -13.28 -30.85 -3.87
C PHE A 402 -14.33 -31.72 -3.16
N ALA A 403 -14.41 -33.02 -3.45
CA ALA A 403 -15.26 -33.94 -2.68
C ALA A 403 -14.79 -34.08 -1.23
N GLU A 404 -13.49 -34.24 -1.02
CA GLU A 404 -12.87 -34.28 0.32
C GLU A 404 -13.12 -32.96 1.08
N LEU A 405 -12.97 -31.82 0.39
CA LEU A 405 -13.21 -30.50 0.98
C LEU A 405 -14.69 -30.27 1.34
N ALA A 406 -15.62 -30.65 0.47
CA ALA A 406 -17.05 -30.51 0.73
C ALA A 406 -17.51 -31.35 1.93
N GLU A 407 -17.00 -32.59 2.06
CA GLU A 407 -17.30 -33.43 3.22
C GLU A 407 -16.75 -32.85 4.52
N ARG A 408 -15.54 -32.25 4.49
CA ARG A 408 -15.00 -31.53 5.64
C ARG A 408 -15.88 -30.35 6.04
N ILE A 409 -16.29 -29.52 5.08
CA ILE A 409 -17.16 -28.36 5.32
C ILE A 409 -18.51 -28.80 5.92
N ARG A 410 -19.10 -29.89 5.39
CA ARG A 410 -20.34 -30.48 5.90
C ARG A 410 -20.20 -30.96 7.34
N ALA A 411 -19.09 -31.63 7.66
CA ALA A 411 -18.83 -32.12 9.00
C ALA A 411 -18.66 -30.98 10.03
N GLU A 412 -18.00 -29.89 9.63
CA GLU A 412 -17.65 -28.79 10.55
C GLU A 412 -18.77 -27.75 10.71
N THR A 413 -19.54 -27.47 9.67
CA THR A 413 -20.54 -26.36 9.66
C THR A 413 -21.98 -26.83 9.47
N GLY A 414 -22.18 -28.09 9.06
CA GLY A 414 -23.48 -28.60 8.63
C GLY A 414 -23.92 -28.08 7.25
N ASP A 415 -23.06 -27.34 6.55
CA ASP A 415 -23.32 -26.86 5.19
C ASP A 415 -23.31 -28.03 4.20
N ALA A 416 -24.41 -28.16 3.46
CA ALA A 416 -24.68 -29.29 2.60
C ALA A 416 -24.30 -29.09 1.13
N ARG A 417 -23.65 -27.96 0.78
CA ARG A 417 -23.22 -27.65 -0.58
C ARG A 417 -22.40 -28.79 -1.19
N ASP A 418 -22.67 -29.08 -2.46
CA ASP A 418 -21.92 -30.10 -3.20
C ASP A 418 -20.53 -29.58 -3.65
N PRO A 419 -19.62 -30.45 -4.14
CA PRO A 419 -18.28 -30.03 -4.56
C PRO A 419 -18.26 -28.93 -5.63
N VAL A 420 -19.25 -28.90 -6.53
CA VAL A 420 -19.37 -27.90 -7.60
C VAL A 420 -19.77 -26.54 -7.00
N GLU A 421 -20.74 -26.54 -6.07
CA GLU A 421 -21.13 -25.33 -5.34
C GLU A 421 -19.99 -24.77 -4.48
N VAL A 422 -19.17 -25.64 -3.88
CA VAL A 422 -17.95 -25.23 -3.14
C VAL A 422 -16.95 -24.55 -4.08
N ALA A 423 -16.66 -25.13 -5.25
CA ALA A 423 -15.77 -24.50 -6.24
C ALA A 423 -16.34 -23.18 -6.80
N ALA A 424 -17.64 -23.09 -7.02
CA ALA A 424 -18.31 -21.86 -7.42
C ALA A 424 -18.15 -20.76 -6.34
N GLY A 425 -18.22 -21.13 -5.05
CA GLY A 425 -17.96 -20.24 -3.92
C GLY A 425 -16.56 -19.66 -3.93
N PHE A 426 -15.52 -20.49 -4.10
CA PHE A 426 -14.14 -20.03 -4.22
C PHE A 426 -13.92 -19.13 -5.45
N ARG A 427 -14.47 -19.50 -6.62
CA ARG A 427 -14.41 -18.65 -7.82
C ARG A 427 -15.04 -17.28 -7.56
N ARG A 428 -16.17 -17.22 -6.85
CA ARG A 428 -16.83 -15.95 -6.49
C ARG A 428 -15.95 -15.07 -5.61
N ILE A 429 -15.26 -15.65 -4.62
CA ILE A 429 -14.31 -14.90 -3.76
C ILE A 429 -13.14 -14.36 -4.60
N ALA A 430 -12.58 -15.18 -5.49
CA ALA A 430 -11.51 -14.73 -6.39
C ALA A 430 -11.97 -13.56 -7.28
N VAL A 431 -13.17 -13.63 -7.86
CA VAL A 431 -13.77 -12.54 -8.66
C VAL A 431 -13.98 -11.28 -7.84
N GLU A 432 -14.48 -11.39 -6.61
CA GLU A 432 -14.67 -10.22 -5.74
C GLU A 432 -13.34 -9.58 -5.35
N ASN A 433 -12.31 -10.38 -5.03
CA ASN A 433 -10.96 -9.88 -4.72
C ASN A 433 -10.37 -9.10 -5.91
N MET A 434 -10.53 -9.61 -7.14
CA MET A 434 -10.10 -8.91 -8.37
C MET A 434 -10.92 -7.63 -8.63
N ALA A 435 -12.24 -7.67 -8.45
CA ALA A 435 -13.10 -6.50 -8.60
C ALA A 435 -12.79 -5.41 -7.55
N GLN A 436 -12.48 -5.79 -6.31
CA GLN A 436 -12.08 -4.86 -5.26
C GLN A 436 -10.77 -4.13 -5.59
N ALA A 437 -9.80 -4.85 -6.15
CA ALA A 437 -8.56 -4.25 -6.63
C ALA A 437 -8.80 -3.24 -7.76
N ILE A 438 -9.70 -3.55 -8.70
CA ILE A 438 -10.09 -2.60 -9.75
C ILE A 438 -10.79 -1.38 -9.14
N LYS A 439 -11.69 -1.57 -8.14
CA LYS A 439 -12.35 -0.45 -7.44
C LYS A 439 -11.32 0.47 -6.77
N ARG A 440 -10.24 -0.06 -6.20
CA ARG A 440 -9.14 0.71 -5.58
C ARG A 440 -8.44 1.66 -6.55
N ILE A 441 -8.20 1.22 -7.79
CA ILE A 441 -7.54 2.05 -8.81
C ILE A 441 -8.49 2.98 -9.58
N SER A 442 -9.81 2.87 -9.37
CA SER A 442 -10.80 3.59 -10.19
C SER A 442 -11.85 4.35 -9.35
N VAL A 443 -12.83 3.65 -8.77
CA VAL A 443 -13.94 4.25 -8.00
C VAL A 443 -13.43 5.01 -6.78
N GLN A 444 -12.43 4.50 -6.08
CA GLN A 444 -11.82 5.19 -4.94
C GLN A 444 -11.10 6.48 -5.34
N ARG A 445 -10.83 6.66 -6.64
CA ARG A 445 -10.20 7.85 -7.22
C ARG A 445 -11.20 8.83 -7.83
N GLY A 446 -12.50 8.49 -7.82
CA GLY A 446 -13.57 9.34 -8.36
C GLY A 446 -13.97 9.01 -9.80
N HIS A 447 -13.54 7.87 -10.36
CA HIS A 447 -13.91 7.45 -11.72
C HIS A 447 -15.22 6.64 -11.72
N ASP A 448 -16.14 6.99 -12.64
CA ASP A 448 -17.33 6.19 -12.96
C ASP A 448 -16.97 5.12 -14.01
N VAL A 449 -16.60 3.93 -13.52
CA VAL A 449 -16.15 2.81 -14.38
C VAL A 449 -17.23 2.23 -15.27
N THR A 450 -18.52 2.51 -15.03
CA THR A 450 -19.62 1.92 -15.83
C THR A 450 -19.57 2.31 -17.31
N ARG A 451 -18.83 3.39 -17.64
CA ARG A 451 -18.62 3.92 -18.98
C ARG A 451 -17.35 3.42 -19.67
N TYR A 452 -16.57 2.59 -18.98
CA TYR A 452 -15.27 2.11 -19.43
C TYR A 452 -15.42 0.74 -20.10
N ALA A 453 -14.49 0.38 -20.98
CA ALA A 453 -14.33 -1.00 -21.42
C ALA A 453 -13.36 -1.74 -20.47
N LEU A 454 -13.68 -2.96 -20.08
CA LEU A 454 -12.73 -3.85 -19.41
C LEU A 454 -11.86 -4.52 -20.49
N ASN A 455 -10.62 -4.07 -20.65
CA ASN A 455 -9.66 -4.70 -21.55
C ASN A 455 -9.03 -5.89 -20.85
N CYS A 456 -9.38 -7.09 -21.29
CA CYS A 456 -9.00 -8.32 -20.65
C CYS A 456 -7.93 -9.07 -21.46
N PHE A 457 -6.85 -9.43 -20.77
CA PHE A 457 -5.73 -10.17 -21.33
C PHE A 457 -5.06 -11.06 -20.27
N GLY A 458 -3.97 -11.72 -20.67
CA GLY A 458 -3.37 -12.79 -19.87
C GLY A 458 -4.08 -14.13 -20.07
N GLY A 459 -3.39 -15.23 -19.77
CA GLY A 459 -3.89 -16.58 -20.07
C GLY A 459 -5.15 -16.99 -19.30
N ALA A 460 -5.42 -16.35 -18.16
CA ALA A 460 -6.60 -16.63 -17.32
C ALA A 460 -7.65 -15.51 -17.33
N GLY A 461 -7.37 -14.35 -17.93
CA GLY A 461 -8.29 -13.20 -17.90
C GLY A 461 -9.67 -13.51 -18.47
N GLY A 462 -9.71 -14.08 -19.68
CA GLY A 462 -10.95 -14.40 -20.39
C GLY A 462 -11.88 -15.36 -19.62
N GLN A 463 -11.36 -16.09 -18.63
CA GLN A 463 -12.12 -17.05 -17.81
C GLN A 463 -12.98 -16.35 -16.74
N HIS A 464 -12.66 -15.10 -16.41
CA HIS A 464 -13.28 -14.33 -15.33
C HIS A 464 -13.84 -12.97 -15.78
N ALA A 465 -13.59 -12.55 -17.02
CA ALA A 465 -13.84 -11.19 -17.50
C ALA A 465 -15.30 -10.73 -17.34
N CYS A 466 -16.28 -11.54 -17.76
CA CYS A 466 -17.71 -11.20 -17.61
C CYS A 466 -18.13 -11.05 -16.14
N ALA A 467 -17.71 -12.00 -15.28
CA ALA A 467 -18.03 -11.97 -13.85
C ALA A 467 -17.41 -10.76 -13.14
N VAL A 468 -16.16 -10.41 -13.46
CA VAL A 468 -15.50 -9.20 -12.94
C VAL A 468 -16.21 -7.94 -13.44
N ALA A 469 -16.55 -7.88 -14.73
CA ALA A 469 -17.29 -6.75 -15.31
C ALA A 469 -18.66 -6.56 -14.64
N ASP A 470 -19.39 -7.65 -14.38
CA ASP A 470 -20.67 -7.62 -13.66
C ASP A 470 -20.52 -7.10 -12.22
N CYS A 471 -19.48 -7.52 -11.48
CA CYS A 471 -19.19 -6.98 -10.14
C CYS A 471 -18.86 -5.47 -10.13
N LEU A 472 -18.40 -4.93 -11.26
CA LEU A 472 -18.03 -3.53 -11.44
C LEU A 472 -19.11 -2.68 -12.12
N GLY A 473 -20.17 -3.30 -12.65
CA GLY A 473 -21.17 -2.61 -13.49
C GLY A 473 -20.64 -2.18 -14.86
N ILE A 474 -19.53 -2.76 -15.32
CA ILE A 474 -18.97 -2.53 -16.65
C ILE A 474 -19.79 -3.31 -17.68
N ARG A 475 -20.16 -2.67 -18.79
CA ARG A 475 -21.05 -3.25 -19.81
C ARG A 475 -20.34 -3.81 -21.04
N THR A 476 -19.05 -3.53 -21.17
CA THR A 476 -18.25 -3.86 -22.34
C THR A 476 -16.93 -4.50 -21.90
N VAL A 477 -16.64 -5.69 -22.42
CA VAL A 477 -15.33 -6.34 -22.29
C VAL A 477 -14.69 -6.36 -23.67
N PHE A 478 -13.41 -5.99 -23.75
CA PHE A 478 -12.61 -6.03 -24.96
C PHE A 478 -11.49 -7.06 -24.81
N ILE A 479 -11.35 -7.96 -25.78
CA ILE A 479 -10.32 -9.00 -25.81
C ILE A 479 -9.66 -8.98 -27.20
N HIS A 480 -8.36 -8.72 -27.23
CA HIS A 480 -7.57 -8.72 -28.47
C HIS A 480 -7.20 -10.18 -28.88
N PRO A 481 -7.06 -10.54 -30.17
CA PRO A 481 -6.64 -11.88 -30.61
C PRO A 481 -5.35 -12.38 -29.97
N LEU A 482 -4.45 -11.45 -29.66
CA LEU A 482 -3.16 -11.73 -29.01
C LEU A 482 -3.22 -11.53 -27.49
N ALA A 483 -4.39 -11.59 -26.86
CA ALA A 483 -4.58 -11.38 -25.42
C ALA A 483 -3.65 -12.24 -24.55
N GLY A 484 -3.39 -13.49 -24.94
CA GLY A 484 -2.48 -14.39 -24.22
C GLY A 484 -0.98 -14.02 -24.28
N VAL A 485 -0.60 -13.07 -25.15
CA VAL A 485 0.77 -12.58 -25.37
C VAL A 485 0.81 -11.05 -25.52
N LEU A 486 -0.19 -10.35 -24.97
CA LEU A 486 -0.44 -8.93 -25.25
C LEU A 486 0.70 -8.03 -24.76
N SER A 487 1.38 -8.41 -23.68
CA SER A 487 2.54 -7.68 -23.15
C SER A 487 3.66 -7.57 -24.17
N ALA A 488 4.01 -8.68 -24.83
CA ALA A 488 5.00 -8.68 -25.92
C ALA A 488 4.55 -7.82 -27.10
N TYR A 489 3.26 -7.85 -27.46
CA TYR A 489 2.71 -7.00 -28.52
C TYR A 489 2.78 -5.52 -28.16
N GLY A 490 2.50 -5.18 -26.90
CA GLY A 490 2.63 -3.84 -26.35
C GLY A 490 4.05 -3.30 -26.41
N MET A 491 5.09 -4.14 -26.20
CA MET A 491 6.49 -3.75 -26.45
C MET A 491 6.71 -3.30 -27.90
N GLY A 492 6.06 -3.97 -28.85
CA GLY A 492 6.07 -3.61 -30.27
C GLY A 492 5.42 -2.27 -30.58
N LEU A 493 4.37 -1.91 -29.84
CA LEU A 493 3.60 -0.68 -30.03
C LEU A 493 4.10 0.52 -29.22
N ALA A 494 4.98 0.28 -28.26
CA ALA A 494 5.49 1.29 -27.34
C ALA A 494 6.33 2.37 -28.04
N ASP A 495 6.20 3.59 -27.54
CA ASP A 495 7.00 4.74 -27.96
C ASP A 495 8.33 4.77 -27.19
N ILE A 496 9.34 5.44 -27.75
CA ILE A 496 10.60 5.67 -27.04
C ILE A 496 10.43 6.98 -26.27
N THR A 497 10.68 6.96 -24.96
CA THR A 497 10.46 8.13 -24.11
C THR A 497 11.68 8.45 -23.25
N ALA A 498 11.82 9.72 -22.90
CA ALA A 498 12.76 10.20 -21.89
C ALA A 498 12.01 11.12 -20.93
N MET A 499 12.27 10.98 -19.63
CA MET A 499 11.57 11.75 -18.59
C MET A 499 12.57 12.46 -17.69
N ALA A 500 12.32 13.74 -17.44
CA ALA A 500 13.08 14.54 -16.49
C ALA A 500 12.14 15.18 -15.47
N GLN A 501 12.55 15.25 -14.21
CA GLN A 501 11.73 15.80 -13.13
C GLN A 501 12.59 16.59 -12.13
N ARG A 502 12.01 17.66 -11.56
CA ARG A 502 12.67 18.45 -10.50
C ARG A 502 11.69 19.01 -9.49
N SER A 503 12.05 18.97 -8.20
CA SER A 503 11.34 19.72 -7.15
C SER A 503 11.56 21.23 -7.32
N VAL A 504 10.48 22.00 -7.24
CA VAL A 504 10.45 23.46 -7.42
C VAL A 504 10.10 24.15 -6.10
N GLU A 505 9.11 23.63 -5.37
CA GLU A 505 8.64 24.16 -4.09
C GLU A 505 8.35 25.68 -4.10
N ALA A 506 7.59 26.14 -5.11
CA ALA A 506 7.25 27.55 -5.31
C ALA A 506 5.74 27.84 -5.15
N PRO A 507 5.34 29.02 -4.64
CA PRO A 507 3.93 29.43 -4.62
C PRO A 507 3.32 29.45 -6.03
N LEU A 508 2.06 29.05 -6.16
CA LEU A 508 1.29 29.17 -7.41
C LEU A 508 0.74 30.59 -7.54
N GLU A 509 1.63 31.53 -7.85
CA GLU A 509 1.32 32.95 -8.01
C GLU A 509 1.90 33.49 -9.33
N PRO A 510 1.36 34.57 -9.92
CA PRO A 510 1.84 35.11 -11.19
C PRO A 510 3.35 35.36 -11.25
N ALA A 511 3.98 35.70 -10.11
CA ALA A 511 5.43 35.91 -10.00
C ALA A 511 6.27 34.65 -10.26
N SER A 512 5.69 33.45 -10.14
CA SER A 512 6.38 32.18 -10.36
C SER A 512 6.51 31.81 -11.84
N GLY A 513 5.72 32.41 -12.74
CA GLY A 513 5.72 32.09 -14.18
C GLY A 513 7.12 32.02 -14.83
N PRO A 514 8.00 33.03 -14.64
CA PRO A 514 9.36 33.01 -15.20
C PRO A 514 10.27 31.90 -14.64
N LEU A 515 10.07 31.50 -13.38
CA LEU A 515 10.78 30.36 -12.78
C LEU A 515 10.33 29.06 -13.44
N LEU A 516 9.01 28.87 -13.59
CA LEU A 516 8.44 27.68 -14.21
C LEU A 516 8.90 27.54 -15.66
N GLU A 517 8.86 28.61 -16.44
CA GLU A 517 9.33 28.60 -17.83
C GLU A 517 10.80 28.17 -17.94
N ARG A 518 11.66 28.69 -17.06
CA ARG A 518 13.07 28.31 -17.01
C ARG A 518 13.25 26.82 -16.70
N VAL A 519 12.60 26.33 -15.64
CA VAL A 519 12.72 24.93 -15.22
C VAL A 519 12.16 23.99 -16.28
N ILE A 520 11.02 24.32 -16.90
CA ILE A 520 10.43 23.54 -18.01
C ILE A 520 11.41 23.46 -19.19
N ASN A 521 12.04 24.58 -19.56
CA ASN A 521 13.01 24.61 -20.67
C ASN A 521 14.26 23.76 -20.36
N GLU A 522 14.78 23.83 -19.14
CA GLU A 522 15.90 23.01 -18.69
C GLU A 522 15.57 21.50 -18.74
N LEU A 523 14.43 21.10 -18.16
CA LEU A 523 13.96 19.70 -18.17
C LEU A 523 13.65 19.21 -19.60
N THR A 524 13.14 20.08 -20.47
CA THR A 524 12.91 19.76 -21.88
C THR A 524 14.22 19.53 -22.63
N ALA A 525 15.23 20.36 -22.37
CA ALA A 525 16.54 20.19 -22.98
C ALA A 525 17.20 18.88 -22.52
N GLU A 526 17.09 18.54 -21.23
CA GLU A 526 17.57 17.29 -20.63
C GLU A 526 16.92 16.07 -21.29
N ALA A 527 15.58 16.00 -21.30
CA ALA A 527 14.85 14.87 -21.90
C ALA A 527 15.13 14.72 -23.40
N ARG A 528 15.31 15.83 -24.14
CA ARG A 528 15.67 15.78 -25.57
C ARG A 528 17.11 15.34 -25.81
N ALA A 529 18.04 15.70 -24.92
CA ALA A 529 19.42 15.26 -25.02
C ALA A 529 19.51 13.73 -24.85
N GLU A 530 18.77 13.16 -23.91
CA GLU A 530 18.70 11.70 -23.73
C GLU A 530 18.17 10.97 -24.98
N LEU A 531 17.10 11.47 -25.62
CA LEU A 531 16.62 10.89 -26.88
C LEU A 531 17.64 11.03 -28.03
N ALA A 532 18.40 12.13 -28.07
CA ALA A 532 19.42 12.35 -29.08
C ALA A 532 20.62 11.40 -28.92
N GLU A 533 21.01 11.07 -27.68
CA GLU A 533 22.03 10.06 -27.37
C GLU A 533 21.63 8.66 -27.84
N GLN A 534 20.33 8.40 -27.94
CA GLN A 534 19.76 7.16 -28.49
C GLN A 534 19.63 7.17 -30.02
N GLY A 535 20.19 8.17 -30.71
CA GLY A 535 20.22 8.27 -32.18
C GLY A 535 18.93 8.82 -32.81
N LEU A 536 18.03 9.41 -32.02
CA LEU A 536 16.75 9.95 -32.50
C LEU A 536 16.83 11.48 -32.70
N ALA A 537 16.39 11.96 -33.87
CA ALA A 537 16.48 13.39 -34.19
C ALA A 537 15.46 14.23 -33.40
N ALA A 538 15.92 15.34 -32.80
CA ALA A 538 15.13 16.24 -31.95
C ALA A 538 13.90 16.90 -32.61
N ALA A 539 13.80 16.89 -33.94
CA ALA A 539 12.70 17.52 -34.68
C ALA A 539 11.41 16.66 -34.75
N ALA A 540 11.47 15.38 -34.36
CA ALA A 540 10.34 14.44 -34.40
C ALA A 540 9.76 14.12 -32.99
N THR A 541 10.06 14.95 -31.99
CA THR A 541 9.79 14.65 -30.57
C THR A 541 8.61 15.47 -30.04
N MET A 542 7.58 14.79 -29.53
CA MET A 542 6.49 15.41 -28.77
C MET A 542 6.92 15.65 -27.33
N VAL A 543 6.51 16.76 -26.72
CA VAL A 543 6.86 17.09 -25.33
C VAL A 543 5.59 17.28 -24.52
N HIS A 544 5.47 16.55 -23.42
CA HIS A 544 4.42 16.71 -22.43
C HIS A 544 5.01 17.29 -21.15
N VAL A 545 4.37 18.32 -20.62
CA VAL A 545 4.77 18.96 -19.36
C VAL A 545 3.67 18.73 -18.34
N GLN A 546 4.05 18.34 -17.13
CA GLN A 546 3.14 18.16 -16.00
C GLN A 546 3.63 18.98 -14.81
N ALA A 547 2.69 19.47 -14.01
CA ALA A 547 2.95 20.16 -12.76
C ALA A 547 2.33 19.38 -11.61
N HIS A 548 3.06 19.27 -10.51
CA HIS A 548 2.61 18.66 -9.28
C HIS A 548 2.18 19.80 -8.36
N VAL A 549 0.87 19.98 -8.20
CA VAL A 549 0.30 21.11 -7.45
C VAL A 549 -0.40 20.58 -6.21
N ARG A 550 -0.17 21.23 -5.07
CA ARG A 550 -0.79 20.91 -3.78
C ARG A 550 -1.23 22.18 -3.07
N TYR A 551 -2.07 22.04 -2.05
CA TYR A 551 -2.32 23.14 -1.14
C TYR A 551 -1.09 23.41 -0.28
N ALA A 552 -0.85 24.68 0.05
CA ALA A 552 0.19 25.03 1.01
C ALA A 552 -0.05 24.29 2.33
N GLY A 553 0.99 23.62 2.83
CA GLY A 553 0.92 22.80 4.04
C GLY A 553 0.30 21.41 3.88
N THR A 554 -0.11 20.95 2.69
CA THR A 554 -0.46 19.54 2.44
C THR A 554 0.70 18.80 1.76
N ASP A 555 0.68 17.46 1.77
CA ASP A 555 1.73 16.60 1.17
C ASP A 555 1.27 15.83 -0.06
N THR A 556 -0.03 15.89 -0.36
CA THR A 556 -0.63 15.26 -1.52
C THR A 556 -0.68 16.26 -2.67
N ALA A 557 0.18 16.09 -3.66
CA ALA A 557 0.07 16.79 -4.93
C ALA A 557 -0.84 16.07 -5.91
N LEU A 558 -1.59 16.86 -6.67
CA LEU A 558 -2.32 16.42 -7.85
C LEU A 558 -1.49 16.77 -9.07
N VAL A 559 -1.32 15.78 -9.95
CA VAL A 559 -0.65 15.97 -11.24
C VAL A 559 -1.64 16.62 -12.20
N VAL A 560 -1.26 17.78 -12.75
CA VAL A 560 -2.07 18.54 -13.70
C VAL A 560 -1.25 18.88 -14.95
N PRO A 561 -1.89 19.17 -16.09
CA PRO A 561 -1.18 19.68 -17.27
C PRO A 561 -0.31 20.89 -16.90
N GLY A 562 0.98 20.82 -17.24
CA GLY A 562 1.98 21.81 -16.86
C GLY A 562 2.07 22.99 -17.84
N GLY A 563 2.68 24.09 -17.40
CA GLY A 563 2.92 25.27 -18.21
C GLY A 563 3.43 26.45 -17.38
N ALA A 564 3.79 27.55 -18.05
CA ALA A 564 4.16 28.80 -17.38
C ALA A 564 2.94 29.65 -17.00
N ASP A 565 1.74 29.33 -17.51
CA ASP A 565 0.49 30.01 -17.16
C ASP A 565 -0.07 29.49 -15.83
N VAL A 566 0.11 30.32 -14.81
CA VAL A 566 -0.32 30.06 -13.43
C VAL A 566 -1.85 29.96 -13.30
N ALA A 567 -2.62 30.72 -14.10
CA ALA A 567 -4.08 30.70 -14.01
C ALA A 567 -4.66 29.40 -14.56
N ALA A 568 -4.10 28.90 -15.67
CA ALA A 568 -4.47 27.61 -16.23
C ALA A 568 -4.14 26.44 -15.27
N LEU A 569 -2.97 26.50 -14.62
CA LEU A 569 -2.56 25.54 -13.59
C LEU A 569 -3.52 25.53 -12.40
N ASP A 570 -3.92 26.70 -11.91
CA ASP A 570 -4.89 26.85 -10.83
C ASP A 570 -6.22 26.19 -11.17
N GLU A 571 -6.78 26.48 -12.36
CA GLU A 571 -8.05 25.91 -12.79
C GLU A 571 -7.98 24.39 -12.96
N ALA A 572 -6.90 23.88 -13.54
CA ALA A 572 -6.66 22.45 -13.70
C ALA A 572 -6.58 21.74 -12.35
N PHE A 573 -5.87 22.32 -11.38
CA PHE A 573 -5.81 21.79 -10.01
C PHE A 573 -7.18 21.79 -9.33
N ALA A 574 -7.93 22.90 -9.42
CA ALA A 574 -9.26 22.98 -8.84
C ALA A 574 -10.21 21.93 -9.42
N ARG A 575 -10.13 21.66 -10.73
CA ARG A 575 -10.90 20.60 -11.39
C ARG A 575 -10.52 19.21 -10.88
N ALA A 576 -9.22 18.89 -10.85
CA ALA A 576 -8.71 17.61 -10.37
C ALA A 576 -9.08 17.37 -8.89
N HIS A 577 -8.98 18.41 -8.05
CA HIS A 577 -9.30 18.31 -6.63
C HIS A 577 -10.80 18.05 -6.38
N ARG A 578 -11.71 18.70 -7.13
CA ARG A 578 -13.15 18.39 -7.05
C ARG A 578 -13.44 16.97 -7.48
N GLN A 579 -12.82 16.49 -8.54
CA GLN A 579 -13.02 15.13 -9.03
C GLN A 579 -12.57 14.10 -7.99
N ARG A 580 -11.41 14.32 -7.37
CA ARG A 580 -10.82 13.35 -6.44
C ARG A 580 -11.45 13.38 -5.05
N PHE A 581 -11.72 14.56 -4.52
CA PHE A 581 -12.13 14.76 -3.12
C PHE A 581 -13.52 15.38 -2.96
N GLY A 582 -14.17 15.82 -4.03
CA GLY A 582 -15.52 16.38 -4.02
C GLY A 582 -15.61 17.90 -3.78
N PHE A 583 -14.52 18.59 -3.47
CA PHE A 583 -14.52 20.03 -3.12
C PHE A 583 -13.22 20.75 -3.55
N VAL A 584 -13.11 22.06 -3.30
CA VAL A 584 -11.90 22.90 -3.42
C VAL A 584 -11.82 23.80 -2.19
N LEU A 585 -10.62 24.05 -1.67
CA LEU A 585 -10.36 25.06 -0.64
C LEU A 585 -10.01 26.39 -1.32
N GLU A 586 -11.02 27.23 -1.60
CA GLU A 586 -10.86 28.45 -2.41
C GLU A 586 -9.89 29.48 -1.80
N GLU A 587 -9.95 29.68 -0.48
CA GLU A 587 -9.16 30.70 0.22
C GLU A 587 -7.70 30.28 0.47
N ARG A 588 -7.30 29.07 0.04
CA ARG A 588 -6.01 28.51 0.44
C ARG A 588 -4.94 28.65 -0.65
N PRO A 589 -3.75 29.17 -0.32
CA PRO A 589 -2.61 29.21 -1.24
C PRO A 589 -2.21 27.82 -1.72
N ARG A 590 -1.64 27.76 -2.91
CA ARG A 590 -1.20 26.52 -3.56
C ARG A 590 0.29 26.59 -3.84
N VAL A 591 0.93 25.42 -3.87
CA VAL A 591 2.37 25.26 -4.08
C VAL A 591 2.58 24.31 -5.23
N ILE A 592 3.51 24.67 -6.11
CA ILE A 592 4.05 23.82 -7.16
C ILE A 592 5.21 23.05 -6.52
N GLU A 593 4.96 21.79 -6.17
CA GLU A 593 5.94 20.90 -5.55
C GLU A 593 7.05 20.56 -6.55
N ALA A 594 6.68 20.15 -7.76
CA ALA A 594 7.60 19.68 -8.79
C ALA A 594 7.06 19.92 -10.20
N LEU A 595 7.98 19.91 -11.16
CA LEU A 595 7.70 19.86 -12.59
C LEU A 595 8.30 18.59 -13.18
N SER A 596 7.57 17.97 -14.10
CA SER A 596 8.04 16.82 -14.87
C SER A 596 7.80 17.05 -16.37
N VAL A 597 8.76 16.62 -17.18
CA VAL A 597 8.74 16.71 -18.64
C VAL A 597 8.98 15.33 -19.21
N GLU A 598 8.14 14.94 -20.16
CA GLU A 598 8.28 13.72 -20.94
C GLU A 598 8.46 14.08 -22.41
N ALA A 599 9.58 13.63 -22.98
CA ALA A 599 9.85 13.71 -24.40
C ALA A 599 9.54 12.35 -25.05
N ILE A 600 8.71 12.33 -26.10
CA ILE A 600 8.22 11.11 -26.75
C ILE A 600 8.63 11.12 -28.22
N HIS A 601 9.31 10.05 -28.64
CA HIS A 601 9.50 9.70 -30.03
C HIS A 601 8.53 8.58 -30.41
N ARG A 602 7.52 8.91 -31.22
CA ARG A 602 6.46 7.95 -31.59
C ARG A 602 7.00 6.82 -32.43
N ALA A 603 6.66 5.58 -32.07
CA ALA A 603 6.86 4.44 -32.95
C ALA A 603 6.01 4.59 -34.23
N ALA A 604 6.49 4.04 -35.34
CA ALA A 604 5.72 3.99 -36.58
C ALA A 604 4.35 3.33 -36.32
N ALA A 605 3.28 3.95 -36.83
CA ALA A 605 1.93 3.42 -36.67
C ALA A 605 1.86 2.02 -37.31
N VAL A 606 1.39 1.04 -36.54
CA VAL A 606 0.91 -0.22 -37.11
C VAL A 606 -0.48 0.08 -37.65
N GLU A 607 -0.58 0.29 -38.96
CA GLU A 607 -1.87 0.46 -39.62
C GLU A 607 -2.67 -0.83 -39.47
N ALA A 608 -3.89 -0.72 -38.96
CA ALA A 608 -4.84 -1.81 -38.96
C ALA A 608 -5.12 -2.18 -40.43
N PRO A 609 -5.10 -3.47 -40.81
CA PRO A 609 -5.49 -3.87 -42.15
C PRO A 609 -6.90 -3.33 -42.45
N GLU A 610 -7.08 -2.72 -43.62
CA GLU A 610 -8.39 -2.33 -44.14
C GLU A 610 -9.17 -3.60 -44.51
N ASP A 611 -9.85 -4.19 -43.53
CA ASP A 611 -10.79 -5.29 -43.79
C ASP A 611 -12.07 -4.74 -44.42
N GLU A 612 -12.54 -5.40 -45.50
CA GLU A 612 -13.85 -5.11 -46.09
C GLU A 612 -14.97 -5.32 -45.05
N ALA A 613 -16.01 -4.48 -45.13
CA ALA A 613 -17.14 -4.55 -44.21
C ALA A 613 -17.73 -5.98 -44.18
N PRO A 614 -18.03 -6.52 -42.98
CA PRO A 614 -18.38 -7.93 -42.83
C PRO A 614 -19.68 -8.28 -43.54
N SER A 615 -19.71 -9.44 -44.19
CA SER A 615 -20.94 -10.07 -44.66
C SER A 615 -21.55 -10.91 -43.52
N PRO A 616 -22.88 -10.94 -43.32
CA PRO A 616 -23.49 -11.80 -42.32
C PRO A 616 -23.18 -13.26 -42.64
N ALA A 617 -22.33 -13.89 -41.83
CA ALA A 617 -22.03 -15.31 -41.90
C ALA A 617 -22.90 -16.07 -40.89
N ASP A 618 -23.32 -17.30 -41.25
CA ASP A 618 -24.00 -18.21 -40.34
C ASP A 618 -23.10 -18.53 -39.13
N PRO A 619 -23.66 -18.70 -37.92
CA PRO A 619 -22.86 -19.02 -36.74
C PRO A 619 -22.12 -20.35 -36.94
N PRO A 620 -20.83 -20.45 -36.54
CA PRO A 620 -20.02 -21.64 -36.77
C PRO A 620 -20.57 -22.84 -36.00
N GLN A 621 -20.24 -24.06 -36.44
CA GLN A 621 -20.60 -25.25 -35.69
C GLN A 621 -19.75 -25.35 -34.41
N PRO A 622 -20.34 -25.66 -33.24
CA PRO A 622 -19.56 -25.90 -32.03
C PRO A 622 -18.61 -27.09 -32.22
N LEU A 623 -17.37 -26.95 -31.76
CA LEU A 623 -16.41 -28.05 -31.63
C LEU A 623 -16.93 -29.16 -30.72
N ALA A 624 -17.64 -28.77 -29.66
CA ALA A 624 -18.23 -29.67 -28.69
C ALA A 624 -19.37 -28.99 -27.93
N ARG A 625 -20.13 -29.80 -27.19
CA ARG A 625 -21.08 -29.35 -26.17
C ARG A 625 -20.68 -29.96 -24.85
N VAL A 626 -20.55 -29.15 -23.81
CA VAL A 626 -19.96 -29.53 -22.52
C VAL A 626 -20.85 -29.11 -21.36
N GLN A 627 -20.85 -29.89 -20.27
CA GLN A 627 -21.42 -29.43 -19.00
C GLN A 627 -20.48 -28.39 -18.38
N ALA A 628 -20.99 -27.19 -18.14
CA ALA A 628 -20.27 -26.08 -17.54
C ALA A 628 -21.20 -25.20 -16.68
N TRP A 629 -20.62 -24.51 -15.70
CA TRP A 629 -21.34 -23.61 -14.80
C TRP A 629 -21.80 -22.35 -15.56
N ASP A 630 -23.08 -21.98 -15.43
CA ASP A 630 -23.65 -20.78 -16.07
C ASP A 630 -23.68 -19.55 -15.15
N GLY A 631 -23.12 -19.66 -13.95
CA GLY A 631 -23.22 -18.68 -12.88
C GLY A 631 -24.17 -19.10 -11.75
N GLN A 632 -25.09 -20.03 -12.01
CA GLN A 632 -26.08 -20.51 -11.04
C GLN A 632 -26.17 -22.04 -10.93
N ARG A 633 -25.93 -22.76 -12.03
CA ARG A 633 -26.00 -24.22 -12.10
C ARG A 633 -25.17 -24.75 -13.27
N MET A 634 -24.99 -26.08 -13.28
CA MET A 634 -24.40 -26.75 -14.44
C MET A 634 -25.40 -26.81 -15.59
N THR A 635 -24.99 -26.39 -16.79
CA THR A 635 -25.77 -26.45 -18.03
C THR A 635 -24.91 -26.93 -19.19
N GLU A 636 -25.56 -27.38 -20.27
CA GLU A 636 -24.87 -27.75 -21.49
C GLU A 636 -24.57 -26.51 -22.35
N GLN A 637 -23.28 -26.23 -22.58
CA GLN A 637 -22.80 -25.04 -23.28
C GLN A 637 -22.00 -25.43 -24.53
N PRO A 638 -22.12 -24.68 -25.64
CA PRO A 638 -21.30 -24.88 -26.82
C PRO A 638 -19.85 -24.39 -26.61
N VAL A 639 -18.90 -25.11 -27.21
CA VAL A 639 -17.49 -24.72 -27.31
C VAL A 639 -17.19 -24.36 -28.77
N TYR A 640 -16.64 -23.19 -29.03
CA TYR A 640 -16.25 -22.75 -30.38
C TYR A 640 -14.73 -22.59 -30.47
N ALA A 641 -14.15 -22.88 -31.64
CA ALA A 641 -12.76 -22.51 -31.92
C ALA A 641 -12.72 -21.02 -32.24
N ARG A 642 -11.86 -20.25 -31.57
CA ARG A 642 -11.71 -18.82 -31.86
C ARG A 642 -11.27 -18.57 -33.30
N ALA A 643 -10.43 -19.45 -33.87
CA ALA A 643 -9.92 -19.34 -35.24
C ALA A 643 -11.01 -19.48 -36.31
N ASP A 644 -12.16 -20.08 -35.99
CA ASP A 644 -13.27 -20.27 -36.92
C ASP A 644 -14.24 -19.06 -36.93
N LEU A 645 -14.04 -18.09 -36.04
CA LEU A 645 -14.89 -16.91 -35.94
C LEU A 645 -14.32 -15.75 -36.76
N VAL A 646 -15.11 -15.22 -37.69
CA VAL A 646 -14.74 -14.10 -38.56
C VAL A 646 -15.46 -12.81 -38.18
N PRO A 647 -14.96 -11.62 -38.58
CA PRO A 647 -15.62 -10.34 -38.33
C PRO A 647 -17.10 -10.33 -38.74
N GLY A 648 -17.94 -9.73 -37.88
CA GLY A 648 -19.40 -9.66 -38.02
C GLY A 648 -20.18 -10.77 -37.31
N MET A 649 -19.52 -11.87 -36.91
CA MET A 649 -20.18 -12.96 -36.18
C MET A 649 -20.54 -12.56 -34.74
N ARG A 650 -21.66 -13.10 -34.24
CA ARG A 650 -22.17 -12.90 -32.88
C ARG A 650 -22.42 -14.22 -32.18
N ILE A 651 -22.02 -14.31 -30.92
CA ILE A 651 -22.10 -15.51 -30.09
C ILE A 651 -22.85 -15.17 -28.80
N PRO A 652 -24.09 -15.65 -28.61
CA PRO A 652 -24.79 -15.46 -27.36
C PRO A 652 -24.19 -16.36 -26.26
N GLY A 653 -24.01 -15.80 -25.06
CA GLY A 653 -23.69 -16.58 -23.87
C GLY A 653 -24.90 -17.34 -23.32
N PRO A 654 -24.71 -18.43 -22.56
CA PRO A 654 -23.43 -18.95 -22.10
C PRO A 654 -22.68 -19.77 -23.17
N ALA A 655 -21.40 -19.46 -23.40
CA ALA A 655 -20.54 -20.14 -24.38
C ALA A 655 -19.06 -20.09 -23.99
N ILE A 656 -18.26 -21.05 -24.48
CA ILE A 656 -16.81 -21.12 -24.24
C ILE A 656 -16.08 -21.00 -25.58
N LEU A 657 -15.08 -20.12 -25.64
CA LEU A 657 -14.19 -19.97 -26.79
C LEU A 657 -12.83 -20.58 -26.46
N GLN A 658 -12.42 -21.56 -27.27
CA GLN A 658 -11.10 -22.15 -27.23
C GLN A 658 -10.15 -21.34 -28.12
N GLU A 659 -9.09 -20.82 -27.52
CA GLU A 659 -8.05 -20.04 -28.21
C GLU A 659 -6.73 -20.83 -28.19
N GLU A 660 -5.77 -20.42 -29.04
CA GLU A 660 -4.46 -21.07 -29.08
C GLU A 660 -3.70 -20.94 -27.74
N ASN A 661 -3.84 -19.78 -27.08
CA ASN A 661 -3.09 -19.43 -25.87
C ASN A 661 -3.99 -19.07 -24.65
N ALA A 662 -5.30 -19.24 -24.75
CA ALA A 662 -6.26 -18.83 -23.71
C ALA A 662 -7.60 -19.59 -23.78
N THR A 663 -8.47 -19.33 -22.81
CA THR A 663 -9.88 -19.74 -22.84
C THR A 663 -10.73 -18.57 -22.42
N THR A 664 -11.68 -18.18 -23.27
CA THR A 664 -12.61 -17.08 -22.98
C THR A 664 -14.00 -17.63 -22.70
N VAL A 665 -14.61 -17.20 -21.59
CA VAL A 665 -15.96 -17.59 -21.19
C VAL A 665 -16.89 -16.40 -21.43
N ILE A 666 -17.94 -16.61 -22.22
CA ILE A 666 -19.03 -15.65 -22.39
C ILE A 666 -20.15 -16.07 -21.42
N ASP A 667 -20.29 -15.36 -20.31
CA ASP A 667 -21.30 -15.69 -19.29
C ASP A 667 -22.73 -15.46 -19.79
N ALA A 668 -23.72 -16.05 -19.11
CA ALA A 668 -25.12 -15.83 -19.42
C ALA A 668 -25.49 -14.32 -19.36
N GLY A 669 -26.25 -13.85 -20.37
CA GLY A 669 -26.63 -12.45 -20.51
C GLY A 669 -25.56 -11.55 -21.16
N TRP A 670 -24.43 -12.12 -21.59
CA TRP A 670 -23.45 -11.47 -22.45
C TRP A 670 -23.57 -12.00 -23.89
N GLU A 671 -23.19 -11.16 -24.86
CA GLU A 671 -23.04 -11.53 -26.27
C GLU A 671 -21.64 -11.11 -26.74
N GLY A 672 -20.90 -12.02 -27.36
CA GLY A 672 -19.63 -11.72 -28.00
C GLY A 672 -19.81 -11.37 -29.48
N GLU A 673 -19.22 -10.26 -29.92
CA GLU A 673 -19.13 -9.87 -31.33
C GLU A 673 -17.67 -9.91 -31.77
N VAL A 674 -17.39 -10.54 -32.90
CA VAL A 674 -16.09 -10.42 -33.56
C VAL A 674 -16.12 -9.18 -34.43
N ALA A 675 -15.36 -8.15 -34.07
CA ALA A 675 -15.20 -6.92 -34.82
C ALA A 675 -14.06 -7.04 -35.84
N THR A 676 -13.77 -5.94 -36.56
CA THR A 676 -12.62 -5.85 -37.47
C THR A 676 -11.30 -6.14 -36.75
N CYS A 677 -10.29 -6.60 -37.49
CA CYS A 677 -9.00 -7.03 -36.93
C CYS A 677 -9.13 -8.18 -35.90
N ASP A 678 -10.19 -8.99 -36.03
CA ASP A 678 -10.50 -10.10 -35.13
C ASP A 678 -10.65 -9.70 -33.65
N HIS A 679 -10.96 -8.45 -33.33
CA HIS A 679 -11.22 -8.07 -31.95
C HIS A 679 -12.49 -8.75 -31.41
N LEU A 680 -12.45 -9.31 -30.19
CA LEU A 680 -13.63 -9.84 -29.54
C LEU A 680 -14.20 -8.79 -28.56
N ILE A 681 -15.43 -8.35 -28.79
CA ILE A 681 -16.13 -7.38 -27.95
C ILE A 681 -17.32 -8.07 -27.30
N LEU A 682 -17.27 -8.26 -25.99
CA LEU A 682 -18.41 -8.79 -25.23
C LEU A 682 -19.27 -7.62 -24.74
N ARG A 683 -20.58 -7.68 -24.98
CA ARG A 683 -21.54 -6.67 -24.50
C ARG A 683 -22.59 -7.32 -23.63
N ARG A 684 -22.94 -6.62 -22.54
CA ARG A 684 -24.08 -6.95 -21.69
C ARG A 684 -25.37 -6.73 -22.47
N SER A 685 -26.24 -7.74 -22.55
CA SER A 685 -27.51 -7.64 -23.28
C SER A 685 -28.53 -6.74 -22.56
N VAL A 686 -29.13 -5.78 -23.29
CA VAL A 686 -30.07 -4.77 -22.77
C VAL A 686 -31.41 -5.37 -22.32
N THR A 687 -31.85 -6.50 -22.91
CA THR A 687 -33.08 -7.20 -22.47
C THR A 687 -32.97 -7.80 -21.08
N ALA A 688 -31.74 -7.96 -20.55
CA ALA A 688 -31.47 -8.37 -19.18
C ALA A 688 -31.35 -7.19 -18.20
N GLU A 689 -31.49 -5.92 -18.61
CA GLU A 689 -31.54 -4.79 -17.63
C GLU A 689 -32.76 -4.90 -16.69
N LYS A 690 -33.83 -5.59 -17.12
CA LYS A 690 -34.97 -5.96 -16.25
C LYS A 690 -34.76 -7.28 -15.49
N ALA A 691 -33.67 -7.98 -15.79
CA ALA A 691 -33.29 -9.26 -15.20
C ALA A 691 -31.84 -9.20 -14.66
N VAL A 692 -31.42 -8.05 -14.12
CA VAL A 692 -30.67 -8.14 -12.86
C VAL A 692 -31.60 -8.95 -11.97
N PRO A 693 -31.21 -10.12 -11.43
CA PRO A 693 -31.93 -10.61 -10.29
C PRO A 693 -31.72 -9.54 -9.23
N ALA A 694 -32.69 -8.62 -9.07
CA ALA A 694 -32.83 -7.71 -7.93
C ALA A 694 -33.17 -8.49 -6.65
N ARG A 695 -32.71 -9.73 -6.58
CA ARG A 695 -32.75 -10.65 -5.48
C ARG A 695 -31.44 -11.41 -5.56
N THR A 696 -30.48 -10.96 -4.77
CA THR A 696 -29.57 -11.88 -4.08
C THR A 696 -30.37 -13.14 -3.75
N PRO A 697 -29.90 -14.36 -4.10
CA PRO A 697 -30.60 -15.60 -3.71
C PRO A 697 -30.99 -15.45 -2.25
N GLN A 698 -32.25 -15.73 -1.89
CA GLN A 698 -32.85 -15.40 -0.60
C GLN A 698 -31.85 -15.66 0.53
N VAL A 699 -31.10 -14.63 0.92
CA VAL A 699 -29.93 -14.81 1.77
C VAL A 699 -30.50 -15.11 3.13
N ASP A 700 -30.20 -16.28 3.67
CA ASP A 700 -30.66 -16.59 5.02
C ASP A 700 -29.99 -15.63 6.00
N THR A 701 -30.73 -14.63 6.47
CA THR A 701 -30.22 -13.67 7.46
C THR A 701 -30.18 -14.25 8.87
N ARG A 702 -30.55 -15.53 9.06
CA ARG A 702 -30.49 -16.22 10.36
C ARG A 702 -29.18 -16.97 10.58
N ARG A 703 -28.43 -17.26 9.51
CA ARG A 703 -27.14 -17.98 9.58
C ARG A 703 -26.16 -17.36 8.59
N PRO A 704 -24.88 -17.19 8.96
CA PRO A 704 -23.89 -16.68 8.02
C PRO A 704 -23.67 -17.67 6.87
N ASP A 705 -23.64 -17.18 5.64
CA ASP A 705 -23.04 -17.93 4.52
C ASP A 705 -21.52 -17.70 4.57
N PRO A 706 -20.71 -18.77 4.70
CA PRO A 706 -19.25 -18.71 4.70
C PRO A 706 -18.61 -17.86 3.59
N VAL A 707 -19.25 -17.81 2.40
CA VAL A 707 -18.76 -17.02 1.26
C VAL A 707 -19.10 -15.54 1.44
N LEU A 708 -20.36 -15.23 1.77
CA LEU A 708 -20.79 -13.85 1.95
C LEU A 708 -20.13 -13.21 3.19
N LEU A 709 -19.78 -13.99 4.21
CA LEU A 709 -19.11 -13.50 5.40
C LEU A 709 -17.77 -12.86 5.04
N GLU A 710 -16.98 -13.53 4.19
CA GLU A 710 -15.70 -13.00 3.70
C GLU A 710 -15.91 -11.81 2.76
N VAL A 711 -16.92 -11.87 1.87
CA VAL A 711 -17.26 -10.74 0.98
C VAL A 711 -17.60 -9.47 1.78
N PHE A 712 -18.50 -9.56 2.77
CA PHE A 712 -18.88 -8.42 3.59
C PHE A 712 -17.74 -7.91 4.48
N ASN A 713 -16.91 -8.81 5.02
CA ASN A 713 -15.70 -8.42 5.74
C ASN A 713 -14.79 -7.51 4.88
N ASN A 714 -14.52 -7.92 3.63
CA ASN A 714 -13.68 -7.14 2.72
C ASN A 714 -14.36 -5.84 2.27
N LEU A 715 -15.69 -5.84 2.07
CA LEU A 715 -16.44 -4.65 1.73
C LEU A 715 -16.41 -3.60 2.86
N PHE A 716 -16.69 -3.98 4.11
CA PHE A 716 -16.67 -3.04 5.25
C PHE A 716 -15.26 -2.48 5.50
N ARG A 717 -14.23 -3.34 5.43
CA ARG A 717 -12.81 -2.93 5.52
C ARG A 717 -12.47 -1.91 4.43
N SER A 718 -12.87 -2.18 3.19
CA SER A 718 -12.64 -1.30 2.04
C SER A 718 -13.26 0.09 2.22
N VAL A 719 -14.46 0.18 2.80
CA VAL A 719 -15.08 1.49 3.08
C VAL A 719 -14.25 2.28 4.09
N ALA A 720 -13.80 1.65 5.18
CA ALA A 720 -12.98 2.33 6.17
C ALA A 720 -11.61 2.77 5.60
N GLU A 721 -10.97 1.96 4.75
CA GLU A 721 -9.73 2.31 4.03
C GLU A 721 -9.92 3.53 3.10
N GLN A 722 -11.08 3.62 2.43
CA GLN A 722 -11.42 4.77 1.58
C GLN A 722 -11.59 6.05 2.38
N MET A 723 -12.22 5.96 3.56
CA MET A 723 -12.33 7.08 4.49
C MET A 723 -10.92 7.56 4.91
N GLY A 724 -10.05 6.63 5.31
CA GLY A 724 -8.68 6.94 5.73
C GLY A 724 -7.83 7.57 4.62
N THR A 725 -7.95 7.08 3.39
CA THR A 725 -7.28 7.66 2.22
C THR A 725 -7.77 9.09 1.95
N THR A 726 -9.05 9.36 2.13
CA THR A 726 -9.64 10.70 2.00
C THR A 726 -9.13 11.64 3.09
N LEU A 727 -9.06 11.16 4.34
CA LEU A 727 -8.56 11.93 5.47
C LEU A 727 -7.08 12.32 5.28
N ALA A 728 -6.21 11.34 5.01
CA ALA A 728 -4.79 11.59 4.76
C ALA A 728 -4.56 12.53 3.56
N GLY A 729 -5.36 12.38 2.50
CA GLY A 729 -5.25 13.16 1.27
C GLY A 729 -5.61 14.64 1.43
N THR A 730 -6.48 14.97 2.40
CA THR A 730 -7.06 16.32 2.56
C THR A 730 -6.64 17.03 3.85
N ALA A 731 -6.03 16.33 4.81
CA ALA A 731 -5.53 16.90 6.06
C ALA A 731 -4.30 17.80 5.88
N GLN A 732 -4.06 18.67 6.87
CA GLN A 732 -3.00 19.68 6.83
C GLN A 732 -1.94 19.50 7.90
N SER A 733 -2.31 19.03 9.10
CA SER A 733 -1.31 18.76 10.12
C SER A 733 -0.38 17.63 9.69
N VAL A 734 0.91 17.77 10.03
CA VAL A 734 1.92 16.72 9.85
C VAL A 734 1.49 15.44 10.56
N ASN A 735 0.79 15.55 11.69
CA ASN A 735 0.26 14.44 12.48
C ASN A 735 -0.69 13.55 11.65
N ILE A 736 -1.68 14.12 10.98
CA ILE A 736 -2.65 13.32 10.23
C ILE A 736 -2.09 12.91 8.86
N LYS A 737 -1.50 13.84 8.10
CA LYS A 737 -1.16 13.59 6.68
C LYS A 737 0.10 12.73 6.48
N GLU A 738 1.13 12.90 7.32
CA GLU A 738 2.45 12.29 7.12
C GLU A 738 2.69 11.21 8.16
N ARG A 739 2.35 11.51 9.42
CA ARG A 739 2.50 10.59 10.54
C ARG A 739 1.37 9.56 10.63
N LEU A 740 0.26 9.76 9.90
CA LEU A 740 -0.92 8.89 9.86
C LEU A 740 -1.54 8.66 11.25
N ASP A 741 -1.53 9.70 12.09
CA ASP A 741 -2.08 9.67 13.45
C ASP A 741 -3.59 9.94 13.44
N PHE A 742 -4.34 9.01 12.83
CA PHE A 742 -5.79 9.04 12.72
C PHE A 742 -6.38 7.64 12.62
N SER A 743 -7.69 7.49 12.72
CA SER A 743 -8.40 6.24 12.39
C SER A 743 -9.80 6.53 11.86
N CYS A 744 -10.26 5.70 10.93
CA CYS A 744 -11.61 5.77 10.37
C CYS A 744 -12.33 4.44 10.61
N ALA A 745 -13.60 4.50 10.97
CA ALA A 745 -14.37 3.33 11.39
C ALA A 745 -15.85 3.41 11.04
N LEU A 746 -16.44 2.23 10.90
CA LEU A 746 -17.87 2.00 10.68
C LEU A 746 -18.50 1.35 11.89
N PHE A 747 -19.72 1.77 12.22
CA PHE A 747 -20.48 1.26 13.37
C PHE A 747 -21.91 0.90 12.97
N ASP A 748 -22.48 -0.09 13.64
CA ASP A 748 -23.90 -0.42 13.54
C ASP A 748 -24.80 0.63 14.21
N ALA A 749 -26.12 0.42 14.19
CA ALA A 749 -27.11 1.35 14.77
C ALA A 749 -26.93 1.52 16.28
N GLU A 750 -26.40 0.49 16.96
CA GLU A 750 -26.11 0.48 18.40
C GLU A 750 -24.71 1.04 18.74
N ALA A 751 -24.01 1.60 17.74
CA ALA A 751 -22.69 2.17 17.86
C ALA A 751 -21.58 1.15 18.24
N ASN A 752 -21.76 -0.13 17.89
CA ASN A 752 -20.68 -1.12 17.98
C ASN A 752 -19.79 -1.07 16.73
N LEU A 753 -18.48 -1.13 16.95
CA LEU A 753 -17.51 -1.16 15.85
C LEU A 753 -17.72 -2.39 14.96
N VAL A 754 -17.83 -2.18 13.65
CA VAL A 754 -17.96 -3.23 12.62
C VAL A 754 -16.64 -3.43 11.88
N ALA A 755 -16.03 -2.33 11.43
CA ALA A 755 -14.78 -2.34 10.67
C ALA A 755 -14.02 -1.02 10.84
N ASN A 756 -12.70 -1.05 10.63
CA ASN A 756 -11.84 0.12 10.69
C ASN A 756 -10.70 0.06 9.65
N ALA A 757 -10.09 1.22 9.42
CA ALA A 757 -8.78 1.34 8.78
C ALA A 757 -7.72 1.33 9.90
N PRO A 758 -6.92 0.27 10.03
CA PRO A 758 -5.98 0.12 11.13
C PRO A 758 -4.75 1.01 10.93
N HIS A 759 -4.68 2.11 11.67
CA HIS A 759 -3.48 2.96 11.73
C HIS A 759 -2.93 3.06 13.16
N ILE A 760 -3.78 3.38 14.14
CA ILE A 760 -3.37 3.58 15.54
C ILE A 760 -4.20 2.70 16.48
N PRO A 761 -3.61 1.67 17.14
CA PRO A 761 -4.37 0.70 17.94
C PRO A 761 -5.23 1.30 19.06
N VAL A 762 -4.78 2.38 19.70
CA VAL A 762 -5.52 2.99 20.82
C VAL A 762 -6.86 3.60 20.40
N HIS A 763 -6.97 4.09 19.16
CA HIS A 763 -8.23 4.63 18.63
C HIS A 763 -9.27 3.53 18.48
N LEU A 764 -8.85 2.34 18.04
CA LEU A 764 -9.76 1.30 17.56
C LEU A 764 -10.68 0.78 18.67
N GLY A 765 -10.17 0.59 19.89
CA GLY A 765 -10.97 0.13 21.03
C GLY A 765 -11.72 1.22 21.80
N SER A 766 -11.44 2.50 21.54
CA SER A 766 -12.02 3.63 22.28
C SER A 766 -13.08 4.40 21.49
N MET A 767 -13.05 4.37 20.15
CA MET A 767 -14.01 5.10 19.31
C MET A 767 -15.47 4.65 19.52
N SER A 768 -15.74 3.36 19.79
CA SER A 768 -17.10 2.88 20.07
C SER A 768 -17.74 3.63 21.25
N GLU A 769 -16.97 3.95 22.29
CA GLU A 769 -17.46 4.72 23.43
C GLU A 769 -17.77 6.17 23.07
N SER A 770 -16.99 6.78 22.16
CA SER A 770 -17.28 8.13 21.65
C SER A 770 -18.59 8.19 20.87
N VAL A 771 -18.83 7.21 19.98
CA VAL A 771 -20.07 7.15 19.20
C VAL A 771 -21.26 6.88 20.12
N ARG A 772 -21.11 5.97 21.09
CA ARG A 772 -22.14 5.72 22.13
C ARG A 772 -22.43 6.96 22.97
N ALA A 773 -21.42 7.75 23.31
CA ALA A 773 -21.62 8.99 24.06
C ALA A 773 -22.51 9.98 23.28
N ILE A 774 -22.20 10.22 21.99
CA ILE A 774 -23.01 11.06 21.11
C ILE A 774 -24.41 10.49 20.90
N LEU A 775 -24.55 9.17 20.73
CA LEU A 775 -25.86 8.51 20.62
C LEU A 775 -26.69 8.70 21.89
N ARG A 776 -26.08 8.59 23.08
CA ARG A 776 -26.77 8.82 24.37
C ARG A 776 -27.21 10.27 24.54
N THR A 777 -26.40 11.25 24.14
CA THR A 777 -26.73 12.68 24.33
C THR A 777 -27.71 13.19 23.29
N ARG A 778 -27.57 12.81 22.02
CA ARG A 778 -28.38 13.32 20.92
C ARG A 778 -29.59 12.45 20.60
N GLY A 779 -29.44 11.12 20.56
CA GLY A 779 -30.52 10.18 20.25
C GLY A 779 -31.42 10.63 19.09
N ALA A 780 -32.72 10.76 19.35
CA ALA A 780 -33.72 11.17 18.36
C ALA A 780 -33.60 12.64 17.88
N SER A 781 -32.72 13.46 18.45
CA SER A 781 -32.47 14.82 17.97
C SER A 781 -31.58 14.89 16.74
N MET A 782 -30.89 13.80 16.39
CA MET A 782 -30.04 13.74 15.20
C MET A 782 -30.84 13.91 13.91
N ARG A 783 -30.26 14.59 12.91
CA ARG A 783 -30.83 14.75 11.58
C ARG A 783 -29.89 14.25 10.49
N PRO A 784 -30.42 13.85 9.31
CA PRO A 784 -29.58 13.55 8.15
C PRO A 784 -28.66 14.73 7.80
N GLY A 785 -27.38 14.45 7.58
CA GLY A 785 -26.37 15.47 7.24
C GLY A 785 -25.77 16.19 8.45
N ASP A 786 -26.11 15.80 9.67
CA ASP A 786 -25.44 16.31 10.88
C ASP A 786 -24.06 15.67 11.08
N VAL A 787 -23.15 16.41 11.72
CA VAL A 787 -21.88 15.88 12.23
C VAL A 787 -21.62 16.44 13.63
N TYR A 788 -21.24 15.56 14.55
CA TYR A 788 -20.93 15.88 15.93
C TYR A 788 -19.44 15.64 16.21
N LEU A 789 -18.87 16.43 17.11
CA LEU A 789 -17.47 16.40 17.49
C LEU A 789 -17.33 16.24 18.99
N LEU A 790 -16.41 15.37 19.42
CA LEU A 790 -15.98 15.23 20.80
C LEU A 790 -14.51 14.84 20.94
N ASN A 791 -13.90 15.22 22.05
CA ASN A 791 -12.59 14.74 22.51
C ASN A 791 -12.56 14.44 24.02
N ASP A 792 -13.71 14.51 24.70
CA ASP A 792 -13.82 14.31 26.14
C ASP A 792 -13.34 12.90 26.56
N PRO A 793 -12.22 12.79 27.30
CA PRO A 793 -11.66 11.51 27.70
C PRO A 793 -12.56 10.70 28.63
N TYR A 794 -13.47 11.36 29.35
CA TYR A 794 -14.41 10.72 30.26
C TYR A 794 -15.62 10.12 29.56
N HIS A 795 -15.81 10.44 28.27
CA HIS A 795 -16.91 9.97 27.43
C HIS A 795 -16.41 9.34 26.12
N GLY A 796 -15.31 8.58 26.19
CA GLY A 796 -14.79 7.76 25.08
C GLY A 796 -13.64 8.40 24.30
N GLY A 797 -13.29 9.65 24.58
CA GLY A 797 -12.02 10.24 24.13
C GLY A 797 -10.81 9.51 24.71
N THR A 798 -9.68 9.59 24.01
CA THR A 798 -8.38 9.08 24.47
C THR A 798 -7.64 10.16 25.26
N HIS A 799 -7.46 11.32 24.64
CA HIS A 799 -6.91 12.54 25.23
C HIS A 799 -7.41 13.73 24.39
N LEU A 800 -7.21 14.96 24.87
CA LEU A 800 -7.79 16.14 24.22
C LEU A 800 -7.33 16.39 22.76
N PRO A 801 -6.07 16.10 22.37
CA PRO A 801 -5.67 16.26 20.97
C PRO A 801 -6.40 15.35 19.98
N ASP A 802 -7.00 14.24 20.43
CA ASP A 802 -7.71 13.31 19.56
C ASP A 802 -9.18 13.70 19.41
N LEU A 803 -9.49 14.39 18.32
CA LEU A 803 -10.85 14.83 18.01
C LEU A 803 -11.58 13.75 17.20
N THR A 804 -12.76 13.35 17.66
CA THR A 804 -13.61 12.34 16.99
C THR A 804 -14.81 13.01 16.33
N ALA A 805 -14.89 12.98 15.01
CA ALA A 805 -16.04 13.41 14.23
C ALA A 805 -16.98 12.21 13.99
N VAL A 806 -18.24 12.33 14.38
CA VAL A 806 -19.27 11.28 14.31
C VAL A 806 -20.39 11.73 13.38
N THR A 807 -20.67 10.92 12.36
CA THR A 807 -21.68 11.18 11.32
C THR A 807 -22.72 10.07 11.32
N PRO A 808 -23.99 10.34 11.72
CA PRO A 808 -25.07 9.38 11.62
C PRO A 808 -25.47 9.13 10.15
N VAL A 809 -25.76 7.87 9.82
CA VAL A 809 -26.22 7.44 8.50
C VAL A 809 -27.69 7.10 8.56
N PHE A 810 -28.51 7.86 7.84
CA PHE A 810 -29.96 7.65 7.78
C PHE A 810 -30.40 6.91 6.51
N SER A 811 -31.58 6.31 6.57
CA SER A 811 -32.33 5.77 5.44
C SER A 811 -32.58 6.82 4.35
N ALA A 812 -32.90 6.37 3.14
CA ALA A 812 -33.10 7.26 1.99
C ALA A 812 -34.25 8.28 2.18
N ASP A 813 -35.26 7.93 2.99
CA ASP A 813 -36.35 8.83 3.39
C ASP A 813 -35.99 9.72 4.60
N GLY A 814 -34.80 9.54 5.19
CA GLY A 814 -34.27 10.33 6.29
C GLY A 814 -34.89 10.05 7.66
N VAL A 815 -35.65 8.96 7.79
CA VAL A 815 -36.45 8.67 9.01
C VAL A 815 -35.71 7.75 9.99
N GLU A 816 -35.08 6.70 9.48
CA GLU A 816 -34.46 5.65 10.30
C GLU A 816 -32.94 5.84 10.35
N LEU A 817 -32.38 5.82 11.57
CA LEU A 817 -30.94 5.75 11.79
C LEU A 817 -30.46 4.33 11.51
N LEU A 818 -29.55 4.18 10.55
CA LEU A 818 -29.07 2.88 10.10
C LEU A 818 -27.71 2.52 10.71
N PHE A 819 -26.75 3.44 10.65
CA PHE A 819 -25.33 3.20 10.97
C PHE A 819 -24.66 4.49 11.46
N PHE A 820 -23.38 4.41 11.81
CA PHE A 820 -22.50 5.58 11.96
C PHE A 820 -21.20 5.41 11.19
N CYS A 821 -20.70 6.53 10.67
CA CYS A 821 -19.30 6.70 10.28
C CYS A 821 -18.60 7.58 11.30
N ALA A 822 -17.39 7.23 11.70
CA ALA A 822 -16.57 8.13 12.52
C ALA A 822 -15.11 8.15 12.08
N SER A 823 -14.48 9.29 12.31
CA SER A 823 -13.04 9.48 12.15
C SER A 823 -12.48 10.18 13.37
N ARG A 824 -11.32 9.71 13.83
CA ARG A 824 -10.55 10.33 14.93
C ARG A 824 -9.20 10.76 14.40
N GLY A 825 -8.79 12.00 14.64
CA GLY A 825 -7.52 12.53 14.20
C GLY A 825 -6.81 13.25 15.34
N HIS A 826 -5.49 13.07 15.45
CA HIS A 826 -4.68 13.80 16.41
C HIS A 826 -4.35 15.19 15.86
N HIS A 827 -5.04 16.20 16.38
CA HIS A 827 -4.78 17.59 16.02
C HIS A 827 -3.44 18.04 16.61
N ALA A 828 -2.71 18.89 15.89
CA ALA A 828 -1.35 19.30 16.29
C ALA A 828 -1.32 20.11 17.59
N ASP A 829 -2.33 20.96 17.82
CA ASP A 829 -2.51 21.75 19.04
C ASP A 829 -4.00 22.05 19.18
N VAL A 830 -4.57 21.77 20.35
CA VAL A 830 -5.97 22.07 20.73
C VAL A 830 -6.03 22.99 21.95
N GLY A 831 -4.96 23.73 22.22
CA GLY A 831 -4.79 24.59 23.39
C GLY A 831 -3.93 23.96 24.49
N GLY A 832 -4.13 24.38 25.74
CA GLY A 832 -3.37 23.89 26.88
C GLY A 832 -2.10 24.70 27.19
N ARG A 833 -1.47 24.42 28.34
CA ARG A 833 -0.35 25.21 28.90
C ARG A 833 0.88 25.25 28.01
N THR A 834 1.17 24.18 27.28
CA THR A 834 2.34 24.06 26.39
C THR A 834 1.90 23.91 24.94
N PRO A 835 2.74 24.34 23.97
CA PRO A 835 2.54 24.00 22.57
C PRO A 835 2.36 22.51 22.37
N GLY A 836 1.48 22.11 21.46
CA GLY A 836 1.25 20.69 21.14
C GLY A 836 0.23 19.99 22.03
N SER A 837 -0.31 20.65 23.06
CA SER A 837 -1.32 20.10 23.98
C SER A 837 -0.86 18.86 24.77
N MET A 838 0.45 18.72 24.97
CA MET A 838 1.09 17.62 25.73
C MET A 838 1.92 18.15 26.91
N PRO A 839 1.34 18.87 27.89
CA PRO A 839 2.11 19.37 29.04
C PRO A 839 2.71 18.20 29.84
N ALA A 840 3.93 18.35 30.35
CA ALA A 840 4.60 17.30 31.13
C ALA A 840 4.09 17.16 32.58
N ASP A 841 3.43 18.18 33.10
CA ASP A 841 3.12 18.37 34.53
C ASP A 841 1.65 18.73 34.81
N SER A 842 0.73 18.46 33.88
CA SER A 842 -0.70 18.71 34.12
C SER A 842 -1.24 17.83 35.25
N THR A 843 -2.12 18.43 36.04
CA THR A 843 -2.86 17.79 37.15
C THR A 843 -4.37 17.84 36.93
N CYS A 844 -4.83 18.79 36.10
CA CYS A 844 -6.22 18.95 35.70
C CYS A 844 -6.35 18.90 34.16
N VAL A 845 -7.39 18.24 33.66
CA VAL A 845 -7.63 18.10 32.20
C VAL A 845 -7.74 19.46 31.49
N SER A 846 -8.23 20.50 32.16
CA SER A 846 -8.34 21.85 31.58
C SER A 846 -6.99 22.51 31.28
N GLU A 847 -5.89 21.98 31.82
CA GLU A 847 -4.52 22.43 31.54
C GLU A 847 -3.96 21.84 30.23
N GLU A 848 -4.60 20.79 29.70
CA GLU A 848 -4.13 20.01 28.56
C GLU A 848 -4.66 20.55 27.23
N GLY A 849 -5.80 21.24 27.24
CA GLY A 849 -6.44 21.72 26.02
C GLY A 849 -7.92 22.08 26.18
N VAL A 850 -8.54 22.39 25.04
CA VAL A 850 -9.99 22.58 24.93
C VAL A 850 -10.69 21.23 25.00
N LEU A 851 -11.62 21.10 25.93
CA LEU A 851 -12.43 19.90 26.15
C LEU A 851 -13.81 20.09 25.51
N ILE A 852 -14.19 19.15 24.65
CA ILE A 852 -15.39 19.13 23.80
C ILE A 852 -16.15 17.83 24.07
N ASN A 853 -17.35 17.95 24.65
CA ASN A 853 -18.18 16.79 25.00
C ASN A 853 -19.11 16.38 23.86
N ASP A 854 -19.77 17.37 23.25
CA ASP A 854 -20.77 17.18 22.21
C ASP A 854 -21.02 18.50 21.48
N LEU A 855 -20.20 18.77 20.46
CA LEU A 855 -20.33 19.95 19.61
C LEU A 855 -20.88 19.55 18.24
N GLN A 856 -22.03 20.10 17.85
CA GLN A 856 -22.50 20.00 16.47
C GLN A 856 -21.65 20.90 15.58
N VAL A 857 -20.91 20.30 14.65
CA VAL A 857 -20.01 21.01 13.72
C VAL A 857 -20.57 21.08 12.31
N VAL A 858 -21.53 20.23 11.96
CA VAL A 858 -22.34 20.33 10.75
C VAL A 858 -23.80 20.16 11.14
N ALA A 859 -24.65 21.06 10.64
CA ALA A 859 -26.10 20.95 10.75
C ALA A 859 -26.71 20.83 9.35
N GLU A 860 -27.38 19.71 9.08
CA GLU A 860 -28.06 19.44 7.80
C GLU A 860 -27.19 19.77 6.57
N GLY A 861 -25.93 19.34 6.59
CA GLY A 861 -24.96 19.57 5.51
C GLY A 861 -24.26 20.95 5.51
N ARG A 862 -24.60 21.85 6.45
CA ARG A 862 -23.94 23.17 6.59
C ARG A 862 -22.89 23.16 7.71
N LEU A 863 -21.63 23.45 7.36
CA LEU A 863 -20.55 23.58 8.33
C LEU A 863 -20.79 24.78 9.27
N LEU A 864 -20.66 24.54 10.58
CA LEU A 864 -20.79 25.52 11.65
C LEU A 864 -19.42 26.00 12.14
N GLU A 865 -18.65 26.62 11.22
CA GLU A 865 -17.26 27.01 11.47
C GLU A 865 -17.09 28.00 12.64
N GLU A 866 -18.04 28.94 12.81
CA GLU A 866 -18.04 29.89 13.93
C GLU A 866 -18.19 29.19 15.28
N ALA A 867 -19.03 28.14 15.36
CA ALA A 867 -19.24 27.39 16.59
C ALA A 867 -17.97 26.62 17.01
N PHE A 868 -17.29 26.01 16.04
CA PHE A 868 -16.01 25.36 16.26
C PHE A 868 -14.92 26.36 16.66
N THR A 869 -14.84 27.50 15.96
CA THR A 869 -13.89 28.57 16.27
C THR A 869 -14.09 29.10 17.68
N ALA A 870 -15.34 29.34 18.08
CA ALA A 870 -15.69 29.77 19.44
C ALA A 870 -15.29 28.73 20.49
N ALA A 871 -15.50 27.43 20.22
CA ALA A 871 -15.08 26.36 21.12
C ALA A 871 -13.55 26.32 21.28
N MET A 872 -12.80 26.35 20.17
CA MET A 872 -11.33 26.31 20.19
C MET A 872 -10.70 27.58 20.79
N GLY A 873 -11.42 28.71 20.73
CA GLY A 873 -11.04 29.98 21.34
C GLY A 873 -11.49 30.15 22.80
N ALA A 874 -12.18 29.17 23.39
CA ALA A 874 -12.69 29.23 24.75
C ALA A 874 -11.70 28.67 25.79
N GLY A 875 -11.97 28.95 27.07
CA GLY A 875 -11.19 28.44 28.19
C GLY A 875 -9.95 29.26 28.55
N ALA A 876 -9.18 28.78 29.53
CA ALA A 876 -7.98 29.47 30.02
C ALA A 876 -6.79 29.35 29.07
N TYR A 877 -6.77 28.31 28.24
CA TYR A 877 -5.67 27.98 27.32
C TYR A 877 -6.22 27.62 25.94
N PRO A 878 -6.63 28.62 25.13
CA PRO A 878 -7.21 28.40 23.81
C PRO A 878 -6.20 27.81 22.82
N ALA A 879 -6.69 27.23 21.74
CA ALA A 879 -5.86 26.66 20.68
C ALA A 879 -5.04 27.73 19.94
N ARG A 880 -3.78 27.40 19.63
CA ARG A 880 -2.83 28.35 19.03
C ARG A 880 -3.04 28.53 17.52
N ASN A 881 -3.56 27.52 16.83
CA ASN A 881 -3.73 27.51 15.38
C ASN A 881 -5.10 26.96 14.95
N VAL A 882 -6.15 27.70 15.29
CA VAL A 882 -7.54 27.32 14.99
C VAL A 882 -7.79 27.09 13.49
N ALA A 883 -7.10 27.83 12.61
CA ALA A 883 -7.22 27.66 11.16
C ALA A 883 -6.76 26.28 10.68
N GLN A 884 -5.66 25.74 11.25
CA GLN A 884 -5.24 24.37 10.98
C GLN A 884 -6.23 23.36 11.56
N ASN A 885 -6.75 23.60 12.77
CA ASN A 885 -7.76 22.71 13.36
C ASN A 885 -9.05 22.62 12.52
N ILE A 886 -9.53 23.74 11.98
CA ILE A 886 -10.70 23.78 11.07
C ILE A 886 -10.45 22.93 9.84
N ALA A 887 -9.23 23.00 9.29
CA ALA A 887 -8.92 22.25 8.09
C ALA A 887 -8.84 20.75 8.32
N ASP A 888 -8.22 20.31 9.42
CA ASP A 888 -8.20 18.89 9.78
C ASP A 888 -9.62 18.38 10.10
N LEU A 889 -10.47 19.21 10.72
CA LEU A 889 -11.90 18.90 10.90
C LEU A 889 -12.63 18.75 9.55
N LYS A 890 -12.39 19.63 8.58
CA LYS A 890 -12.94 19.52 7.22
C LYS A 890 -12.51 18.21 6.54
N ALA A 891 -11.26 17.79 6.74
CA ALA A 891 -10.75 16.51 6.24
C ALA A 891 -11.46 15.31 6.90
N GLN A 892 -11.71 15.35 8.21
CA GLN A 892 -12.47 14.33 8.94
C GLN A 892 -13.92 14.22 8.45
N ILE A 893 -14.58 15.36 8.22
CA ILE A 893 -15.95 15.42 7.68
C ILE A 893 -15.99 14.81 6.27
N ALA A 894 -15.04 15.17 5.41
CA ALA A 894 -14.95 14.61 4.06
C ALA A 894 -14.74 13.09 4.06
N ALA A 895 -13.89 12.59 4.97
CA ALA A 895 -13.69 11.17 5.16
C ALA A 895 -14.98 10.45 5.61
N ASN A 896 -15.71 11.01 6.57
CA ASN A 896 -16.97 10.44 7.03
C ASN A 896 -18.02 10.39 5.91
N GLU A 897 -18.18 11.47 5.14
CA GLU A 897 -19.13 11.54 4.03
C GLU A 897 -18.81 10.49 2.94
N LYS A 898 -17.52 10.25 2.67
CA LYS A 898 -17.11 9.15 1.80
C LYS A 898 -17.60 7.80 2.34
N GLY A 899 -17.48 7.55 3.64
CA GLY A 899 -18.03 6.36 4.29
C GLY A 899 -19.56 6.24 4.14
N VAL A 900 -20.29 7.35 4.33
CA VAL A 900 -21.74 7.41 4.18
C VAL A 900 -22.16 7.02 2.76
N ALA A 901 -21.50 7.57 1.74
CA ALA A 901 -21.81 7.30 0.34
C ALA A 901 -21.59 5.82 -0.03
N GLU A 902 -20.51 5.20 0.46
CA GLU A 902 -20.22 3.79 0.18
C GLU A 902 -21.18 2.84 0.92
N LEU A 903 -21.55 3.14 2.17
CA LEU A 903 -22.57 2.36 2.91
C LEU A 903 -23.94 2.41 2.23
N ARG A 904 -24.36 3.59 1.74
CA ARG A 904 -25.61 3.72 0.98
C ARG A 904 -25.61 2.86 -0.27
N ARG A 905 -24.52 2.89 -1.04
CA ARG A 905 -24.35 2.04 -2.23
C ARG A 905 -24.43 0.55 -1.89
N MET A 906 -23.84 0.15 -0.75
CA MET A 906 -23.92 -1.23 -0.29
C MET A 906 -25.35 -1.65 0.08
N VAL A 907 -26.11 -0.77 0.74
CA VAL A 907 -27.54 -1.00 1.06
C VAL A 907 -28.38 -1.08 -0.21
N GLU A 908 -28.14 -0.22 -1.20
CA GLU A 908 -28.81 -0.27 -2.51
C GLU A 908 -28.54 -1.61 -3.23
N GLN A 909 -27.32 -2.13 -3.12
CA GLN A 909 -26.91 -3.36 -3.81
C GLN A 909 -27.41 -4.64 -3.12
N PHE A 910 -27.27 -4.75 -1.81
CA PHE A 910 -27.52 -6.01 -1.08
C PHE A 910 -28.81 -6.02 -0.26
N GLY A 911 -29.41 -4.84 -0.05
CA GLY A 911 -30.56 -4.65 0.84
C GLY A 911 -30.14 -4.47 2.30
N LEU A 912 -30.86 -3.60 3.02
CA LEU A 912 -30.54 -3.20 4.39
C LEU A 912 -30.46 -4.38 5.36
N SER A 913 -31.43 -5.30 5.30
CA SER A 913 -31.52 -6.45 6.20
C SER A 913 -30.34 -7.41 6.07
N VAL A 914 -29.80 -7.56 4.85
CA VAL A 914 -28.60 -8.37 4.60
C VAL A 914 -27.38 -7.65 5.17
N VAL A 915 -27.20 -6.36 4.87
CA VAL A 915 -26.07 -5.57 5.38
C VAL A 915 -26.01 -5.63 6.91
N GLN A 916 -27.13 -5.37 7.60
CA GLN A 916 -27.22 -5.43 9.06
C GLN A 916 -26.92 -6.82 9.62
N ALA A 917 -27.45 -7.89 9.01
CA ALA A 917 -27.16 -9.25 9.44
C ALA A 917 -25.66 -9.58 9.33
N TYR A 918 -25.01 -9.18 8.23
CA TYR A 918 -23.59 -9.44 8.04
C TYR A 918 -22.67 -8.57 8.90
N MET A 919 -23.09 -7.35 9.29
CA MET A 919 -22.38 -6.60 10.34
C MET A 919 -22.32 -7.42 11.64
N GLY A 920 -23.46 -8.00 12.05
CA GLY A 920 -23.54 -8.88 13.22
C GLY A 920 -22.73 -10.17 13.07
N PHE A 921 -22.79 -10.83 11.91
CA PHE A 921 -22.02 -12.05 11.66
C PHE A 921 -20.51 -11.83 11.66
N VAL A 922 -20.03 -10.69 11.14
CA VAL A 922 -18.60 -10.33 11.17
C VAL A 922 -18.12 -10.10 12.61
N GLN A 923 -18.96 -9.50 13.47
CA GLN A 923 -18.67 -9.36 14.90
C GLN A 923 -18.67 -10.73 15.62
N GLU A 924 -19.67 -11.58 15.39
CA GLU A 924 -19.73 -12.91 16.02
C GLU A 924 -18.54 -13.80 15.60
N ASN A 925 -18.12 -13.72 14.33
CA ASN A 925 -16.94 -14.42 13.86
C ASN A 925 -15.68 -13.97 14.62
N ALA A 926 -15.50 -12.66 14.84
CA ALA A 926 -14.38 -12.15 15.63
C ALA A 926 -14.45 -12.58 17.10
N ALA A 927 -15.65 -12.62 17.69
CA ALA A 927 -15.86 -13.13 19.04
C ALA A 927 -15.43 -14.60 19.17
N GLU A 928 -15.79 -15.45 18.21
CA GLU A 928 -15.44 -16.87 18.21
C GLU A 928 -13.92 -17.11 18.14
N HIS A 929 -13.18 -16.31 17.38
CA HIS A 929 -11.72 -16.40 17.33
C HIS A 929 -11.07 -16.05 18.68
N VAL A 930 -11.59 -15.04 19.38
CA VAL A 930 -11.12 -14.72 20.73
C VAL A 930 -11.51 -15.81 21.73
N ARG A 931 -12.70 -16.43 21.59
CA ARG A 931 -13.08 -17.59 22.42
C ARG A 931 -12.10 -18.76 22.26
N ARG A 932 -11.67 -19.07 21.03
CA ARG A 932 -10.63 -20.09 20.76
C ARG A 932 -9.30 -19.78 21.44
N VAL A 933 -8.89 -18.51 21.47
CA VAL A 933 -7.71 -18.09 22.24
C VAL A 933 -7.92 -18.37 23.73
N ILE A 934 -9.09 -17.98 24.28
CA ILE A 934 -9.43 -18.17 25.71
C ILE A 934 -9.40 -19.65 26.10
N ASP A 935 -9.80 -20.56 25.21
CA ASP A 935 -9.77 -22.01 25.47
C ASP A 935 -8.37 -22.51 25.83
N GLY A 936 -7.30 -21.87 25.31
CA GLY A 936 -5.91 -22.19 25.60
C GLY A 936 -5.25 -21.36 26.71
N LEU A 937 -5.95 -20.37 27.29
CA LEU A 937 -5.36 -19.51 28.33
C LEU A 937 -5.29 -20.19 29.68
N SER A 938 -4.31 -19.82 30.49
CA SER A 938 -4.23 -20.18 31.91
C SER A 938 -4.43 -18.95 32.79
N TYR A 939 -4.70 -19.18 34.08
CA TYR A 939 -4.65 -18.10 35.06
C TYR A 939 -3.26 -17.47 35.08
N GLY A 940 -3.20 -16.14 35.08
CA GLY A 940 -1.96 -15.40 35.28
C GLY A 940 -2.22 -14.03 35.89
N ASP A 941 -1.28 -13.57 36.70
CA ASP A 941 -1.26 -12.21 37.22
C ASP A 941 0.13 -11.60 37.12
N PHE A 942 0.16 -10.28 36.95
CA PHE A 942 1.40 -9.55 36.77
C PHE A 942 1.27 -8.14 37.32
N THR A 943 2.39 -7.58 37.75
CA THR A 943 2.48 -6.19 38.23
C THR A 943 3.63 -5.48 37.54
N VAL A 944 3.33 -4.34 36.93
CA VAL A 944 4.33 -3.44 36.33
C VAL A 944 4.44 -2.20 37.19
N GLU A 945 5.67 -1.82 37.54
CA GLU A 945 5.99 -0.53 38.15
C GLU A 945 6.35 0.50 37.05
N MET A 946 5.90 1.74 37.22
CA MET A 946 6.23 2.88 36.36
C MET A 946 7.30 3.76 37.02
N ASP A 947 7.95 4.66 36.26
CA ASP A 947 9.00 5.53 36.82
C ASP A 947 8.52 6.38 38.01
N SER A 948 7.26 6.78 38.02
CA SER A 948 6.61 7.53 39.12
C SER A 948 6.45 6.72 40.43
N GLY A 949 6.66 5.39 40.38
CA GLY A 949 6.37 4.47 41.47
C GLY A 949 4.93 3.94 41.47
N ALA A 950 4.07 4.42 40.56
CA ALA A 950 2.74 3.86 40.35
C ALA A 950 2.84 2.41 39.85
N ARG A 951 1.84 1.59 40.22
CA ARG A 951 1.80 0.16 39.90
C ARG A 951 0.52 -0.18 39.16
N ILE A 952 0.66 -0.88 38.05
CA ILE A 952 -0.43 -1.49 37.30
C ILE A 952 -0.43 -2.97 37.59
N ARG A 953 -1.51 -3.47 38.18
CA ARG A 953 -1.70 -4.89 38.47
C ARG A 953 -2.84 -5.41 37.62
N VAL A 954 -2.64 -6.56 37.00
CA VAL A 954 -3.68 -7.25 36.24
C VAL A 954 -3.69 -8.73 36.55
N ALA A 955 -4.88 -9.30 36.66
CA ALA A 955 -5.10 -10.74 36.73
C ALA A 955 -6.06 -11.16 35.61
N VAL A 956 -5.65 -12.14 34.80
CA VAL A 956 -6.45 -12.73 33.73
C VAL A 956 -6.99 -14.07 34.19
N ARG A 957 -8.31 -14.21 34.24
CA ARG A 957 -9.02 -15.39 34.74
C ARG A 957 -9.90 -15.97 33.63
N PRO A 958 -9.44 -16.99 32.88
CA PRO A 958 -10.29 -17.68 31.91
C PRO A 958 -11.34 -18.54 32.62
N ASP A 959 -12.56 -18.52 32.09
CA ASP A 959 -13.63 -19.47 32.34
C ASP A 959 -13.84 -20.28 31.06
N HIS A 960 -13.24 -21.47 31.04
CA HIS A 960 -13.31 -22.37 29.88
C HIS A 960 -14.71 -22.92 29.61
N ALA A 961 -15.58 -23.00 30.63
CA ALA A 961 -16.94 -23.50 30.44
C ALA A 961 -17.81 -22.44 29.75
N ALA A 962 -17.66 -21.18 30.16
CA ALA A 962 -18.34 -20.06 29.51
C ALA A 962 -17.62 -19.56 28.24
N ARG A 963 -16.36 -19.98 28.03
CA ARG A 963 -15.42 -19.46 27.00
C ARG A 963 -15.29 -17.94 27.09
N ARG A 964 -15.12 -17.43 28.32
CA ARG A 964 -14.95 -15.99 28.64
C ARG A 964 -13.70 -15.78 29.48
N ALA A 965 -13.15 -14.58 29.47
CA ALA A 965 -12.03 -14.22 30.34
C ALA A 965 -12.33 -12.92 31.11
N ARG A 966 -12.10 -12.95 32.42
CA ARG A 966 -12.17 -11.76 33.28
C ARG A 966 -10.77 -11.17 33.44
N ILE A 967 -10.61 -9.93 33.01
CA ILE A 967 -9.40 -9.12 33.07
C ILE A 967 -9.60 -8.10 34.20
N ASP A 968 -8.97 -8.35 35.33
CA ASP A 968 -9.21 -7.62 36.58
C ASP A 968 -7.99 -6.81 36.99
N PHE A 969 -8.14 -5.48 36.99
CA PHE A 969 -7.10 -4.53 37.35
C PHE A 969 -7.09 -4.15 38.84
N ALA A 970 -7.79 -4.89 39.70
CA ALA A 970 -7.79 -4.65 41.14
C ALA A 970 -6.38 -4.67 41.75
N GLY A 971 -6.08 -3.67 42.57
CA GLY A 971 -4.76 -3.45 43.17
C GLY A 971 -3.83 -2.56 42.35
N THR A 972 -4.29 -2.06 41.19
CA THR A 972 -3.67 -0.93 40.50
C THR A 972 -3.74 0.34 41.36
N SER A 973 -2.73 1.20 41.25
CA SER A 973 -2.65 2.46 42.00
C SER A 973 -3.90 3.34 41.84
N GLU A 974 -4.21 4.09 42.89
CA GLU A 974 -5.24 5.13 42.88
C GLU A 974 -4.93 6.21 41.83
N GLN A 975 -5.94 7.01 41.49
CA GLN A 975 -5.80 8.16 40.61
C GLN A 975 -4.62 9.05 41.05
N LEU A 976 -3.75 9.37 40.09
CA LEU A 976 -2.54 10.13 40.32
C LEU A 976 -2.82 11.63 40.27
N GLN A 977 -2.05 12.41 41.02
CA GLN A 977 -1.96 13.87 40.89
C GLN A 977 -1.00 14.28 39.75
N SER A 978 -1.07 13.58 38.63
CA SER A 978 -0.32 13.83 37.41
C SER A 978 -1.17 13.43 36.21
N ASN A 979 -0.63 13.58 35.01
CA ASN A 979 -1.33 13.27 33.77
C ASN A 979 -1.19 11.82 33.27
N PHE A 980 -0.60 10.94 34.08
CA PHE A 980 -0.45 9.50 33.79
C PHE A 980 -1.72 8.68 34.06
N ASN A 981 -2.85 9.34 34.31
CA ASN A 981 -4.13 8.64 34.40
C ASN A 981 -4.61 8.25 32.99
N ALA A 982 -4.98 7.00 32.79
CA ALA A 982 -5.59 6.50 31.57
C ALA A 982 -7.10 6.34 31.75
N PRO A 983 -7.94 6.99 30.93
CA PRO A 983 -9.38 6.73 30.89
C PRO A 983 -9.69 5.25 30.67
N LEU A 984 -10.84 4.80 31.17
CA LEU A 984 -11.28 3.40 31.03
C LEU A 984 -11.31 2.93 29.57
N ALA A 985 -11.62 3.83 28.64
CA ALA A 985 -11.60 3.55 27.19
C ALA A 985 -10.21 3.09 26.71
N ILE A 986 -9.13 3.64 27.27
CA ILE A 986 -7.74 3.25 26.94
C ILE A 986 -7.42 1.88 27.51
N THR A 987 -7.81 1.61 28.75
CA THR A 987 -7.65 0.30 29.39
C THR A 987 -8.37 -0.80 28.58
N ARG A 988 -9.56 -0.49 28.07
CA ARG A 988 -10.31 -1.38 27.16
C ARG A 988 -9.60 -1.58 25.82
N ALA A 989 -9.09 -0.50 25.22
CA ALA A 989 -8.35 -0.57 23.95
C ALA A 989 -7.06 -1.39 24.07
N ALA A 990 -6.29 -1.23 25.15
CA ALA A 990 -5.08 -2.02 25.40
C ALA A 990 -5.41 -3.51 25.59
N SER A 991 -6.49 -3.82 26.32
CA SER A 991 -6.96 -5.20 26.49
C SER A 991 -7.39 -5.81 25.15
N LEU A 992 -8.18 -5.09 24.36
CA LEU A 992 -8.60 -5.50 23.02
C LEU A 992 -7.39 -5.78 22.12
N TYR A 993 -6.43 -4.87 22.09
CA TYR A 993 -5.21 -4.98 21.29
C TYR A 993 -4.44 -6.26 21.64
N VAL A 994 -4.16 -6.50 22.93
CA VAL A 994 -3.44 -7.69 23.38
C VAL A 994 -4.15 -8.96 22.94
N PHE A 995 -5.45 -9.09 23.21
CA PHE A 995 -6.19 -10.30 22.84
C PHE A 995 -6.28 -10.49 21.32
N ARG A 996 -6.36 -9.40 20.54
CA ARG A 996 -6.28 -9.49 19.08
C ARG A 996 -4.93 -10.03 18.59
N THR A 997 -3.82 -9.66 19.24
CA THR A 997 -2.48 -10.18 18.87
C THR A 997 -2.26 -11.66 19.20
N LEU A 998 -3.12 -12.24 20.05
CA LEU A 998 -3.09 -13.67 20.37
C LEU A 998 -3.83 -14.51 19.32
N VAL A 999 -4.69 -13.89 18.50
CA VAL A 999 -5.39 -14.55 17.41
C VAL A 999 -4.44 -14.66 16.21
N ASP A 1000 -4.00 -15.88 15.91
CA ASP A 1000 -3.12 -16.22 14.79
C ASP A 1000 -3.92 -16.36 13.47
N ASP A 1001 -4.73 -15.34 13.14
CA ASP A 1001 -5.50 -15.25 11.90
C ASP A 1001 -5.78 -13.78 11.51
N ASP A 1002 -6.05 -13.54 10.21
CA ASP A 1002 -6.51 -12.26 9.68
C ASP A 1002 -8.03 -12.12 9.89
N ILE A 1003 -8.38 -11.71 11.11
CA ILE A 1003 -9.73 -11.22 11.45
C ILE A 1003 -9.74 -9.69 11.56
N PRO A 1004 -10.84 -9.02 11.15
CA PRO A 1004 -11.00 -7.59 11.37
C PRO A 1004 -11.03 -7.26 12.87
N LEU A 1005 -10.48 -6.12 13.26
CA LEU A 1005 -10.63 -5.63 14.63
C LEU A 1005 -11.98 -4.92 14.77
N ASN A 1006 -12.88 -5.51 15.56
CA ASN A 1006 -14.22 -5.00 15.79
C ASN A 1006 -14.68 -5.28 17.24
N ASP A 1007 -15.86 -4.79 17.63
CA ASP A 1007 -16.37 -4.94 19.00
C ASP A 1007 -16.69 -6.40 19.37
N GLY A 1008 -16.82 -7.30 18.40
CA GLY A 1008 -16.96 -8.75 18.61
C GLY A 1008 -15.80 -9.33 19.42
N CYS A 1009 -14.57 -8.84 19.20
CA CYS A 1009 -13.39 -9.26 19.96
C CYS A 1009 -13.50 -8.94 21.46
N LEU A 1010 -14.30 -7.96 21.87
CA LEU A 1010 -14.52 -7.59 23.26
C LEU A 1010 -15.62 -8.40 23.95
N GLN A 1011 -16.57 -8.97 23.22
CA GLN A 1011 -17.72 -9.68 23.80
C GLN A 1011 -17.35 -10.81 24.79
N PRO A 1012 -16.34 -11.66 24.54
CA PRO A 1012 -15.95 -12.70 25.48
C PRO A 1012 -15.05 -12.19 26.63
N LEU A 1013 -14.75 -10.89 26.69
CA LEU A 1013 -13.85 -10.28 27.68
C LEU A 1013 -14.63 -9.43 28.68
N GLU A 1014 -14.50 -9.73 29.97
CA GLU A 1014 -14.98 -8.87 31.05
C GLU A 1014 -13.80 -8.05 31.60
N ILE A 1015 -13.79 -6.75 31.30
CA ILE A 1015 -12.71 -5.84 31.71
C ILE A 1015 -13.18 -5.03 32.91
N ALA A 1016 -12.48 -5.16 34.03
CA ALA A 1016 -12.79 -4.48 35.29
C ALA A 1016 -11.60 -3.65 35.78
N ALA A 1017 -11.79 -2.34 35.93
CA ALA A 1017 -10.84 -1.43 36.56
C ALA A 1017 -11.54 -0.61 37.66
N PRO A 1018 -10.98 -0.51 38.88
CA PRO A 1018 -11.62 0.23 39.97
C PRO A 1018 -11.83 1.70 39.62
N GLU A 1019 -13.04 2.23 39.79
CA GLU A 1019 -13.32 3.67 39.67
C GLU A 1019 -12.44 4.45 40.66
N GLY A 1020 -11.90 5.59 40.22
CA GLY A 1020 -10.94 6.37 40.99
C GLY A 1020 -9.52 5.79 41.03
N SER A 1021 -9.24 4.72 40.27
CA SER A 1021 -7.86 4.28 40.00
C SER A 1021 -7.25 5.06 38.84
N MET A 1022 -5.92 4.96 38.66
CA MET A 1022 -5.25 5.57 37.52
C MET A 1022 -5.67 5.00 36.15
N LEU A 1023 -6.42 3.88 36.10
CA LEU A 1023 -6.94 3.27 34.88
C LEU A 1023 -8.45 3.48 34.66
N ASN A 1024 -9.09 4.19 35.59
CA ASN A 1024 -10.48 4.62 35.52
C ASN A 1024 -10.64 5.91 36.37
N PRO A 1025 -9.96 7.01 35.98
CA PRO A 1025 -9.95 8.25 36.74
C PRO A 1025 -11.29 8.97 36.66
N CYS A 1026 -11.56 9.81 37.66
CA CYS A 1026 -12.71 10.70 37.72
C CYS A 1026 -12.30 12.12 37.29
N HIS A 1027 -13.21 12.82 36.60
CA HIS A 1027 -13.05 14.23 36.29
C HIS A 1027 -12.80 15.06 37.58
N PRO A 1028 -11.84 16.01 37.61
CA PRO A 1028 -11.15 16.63 36.47
C PRO A 1028 -9.70 16.17 36.25
N ALA A 1029 -9.33 14.93 36.59
CA ALA A 1029 -7.95 14.45 36.47
C ALA A 1029 -7.30 14.73 35.10
N ALA A 1030 -6.02 15.06 35.08
CA ALA A 1030 -5.23 15.11 33.85
C ALA A 1030 -4.99 13.70 33.29
N VAL A 1031 -5.00 13.55 31.95
CA VAL A 1031 -4.99 12.23 31.29
C VAL A 1031 -4.10 12.11 30.06
N VAL A 1032 -3.43 13.20 29.63
CA VAL A 1032 -2.73 13.19 28.32
C VAL A 1032 -1.64 12.12 28.23
N ALA A 1033 -0.92 11.84 29.31
CA ALA A 1033 0.09 10.77 29.35
C ALA A 1033 -0.51 9.37 29.48
N GLY A 1034 -1.79 9.26 29.87
CA GLY A 1034 -2.53 8.01 29.89
C GLY A 1034 -2.55 7.30 28.55
N ASN A 1035 -2.74 8.08 27.47
CA ASN A 1035 -2.78 7.58 26.11
C ASN A 1035 -1.42 7.10 25.60
N VAL A 1036 -0.34 7.84 25.91
CA VAL A 1036 0.98 7.61 25.31
C VAL A 1036 1.94 6.80 26.18
N GLU A 1037 1.78 6.82 27.51
CA GLU A 1037 2.69 6.15 28.45
C GLU A 1037 1.99 5.03 29.24
N THR A 1038 0.86 5.32 29.88
CA THR A 1038 0.18 4.33 30.73
C THR A 1038 -0.40 3.18 29.92
N SER A 1039 -0.90 3.44 28.70
CA SER A 1039 -1.40 2.42 27.77
C SER A 1039 -0.32 1.37 27.40
N GLN A 1040 0.94 1.80 27.28
CA GLN A 1040 2.09 0.91 27.03
C GLN A 1040 2.32 0.01 28.24
N ALA A 1041 2.31 0.58 29.46
CA ALA A 1041 2.50 -0.19 30.69
C ALA A 1041 1.34 -1.17 30.97
N VAL A 1042 0.10 -0.82 30.64
CA VAL A 1042 -1.05 -1.76 30.68
C VAL A 1042 -0.81 -2.94 29.72
N THR A 1043 -0.33 -2.65 28.53
CA THR A 1043 -0.04 -3.67 27.51
C THR A 1043 1.07 -4.62 27.98
N ASP A 1044 2.18 -4.09 28.50
CA ASP A 1044 3.26 -4.87 29.10
C ASP A 1044 2.74 -5.76 30.25
N ALA A 1045 1.89 -5.22 31.13
CA ALA A 1045 1.32 -5.97 32.25
C ALA A 1045 0.44 -7.14 31.79
N LEU A 1046 -0.37 -6.93 30.75
CA LEU A 1046 -1.20 -7.97 30.15
C LEU A 1046 -0.36 -9.08 29.51
N TYR A 1047 0.66 -8.72 28.71
CA TYR A 1047 1.56 -9.72 28.12
C TYR A 1047 2.36 -10.49 29.18
N GLY A 1048 2.80 -9.82 30.24
CA GLY A 1048 3.44 -10.45 31.40
C GLY A 1048 2.52 -11.44 32.09
N ALA A 1049 1.25 -11.08 32.32
CA ALA A 1049 0.26 -11.97 32.95
C ALA A 1049 -0.07 -13.18 32.08
N LEU A 1050 -0.12 -13.00 30.75
CA LEU A 1050 -0.37 -14.07 29.79
C LEU A 1050 0.87 -14.93 29.49
N GLY A 1051 2.06 -14.50 29.95
CA GLY A 1051 3.33 -15.17 29.62
C GLY A 1051 3.67 -15.14 28.12
N ALA A 1052 3.08 -14.21 27.36
CA ALA A 1052 3.08 -14.25 25.90
C ALA A 1052 4.33 -13.63 25.26
N MET A 1053 4.87 -12.55 25.84
CA MET A 1053 6.12 -11.91 25.42
C MET A 1053 6.69 -11.02 26.54
N ALA A 1054 7.99 -10.75 26.50
CA ALA A 1054 8.66 -9.77 27.35
C ALA A 1054 8.20 -8.33 27.02
N ALA A 1055 8.50 -7.38 27.90
CA ALA A 1055 8.13 -5.98 27.68
C ALA A 1055 8.86 -5.40 26.46
N SER A 1056 8.16 -4.62 25.65
CA SER A 1056 8.82 -3.74 24.68
C SER A 1056 9.35 -2.49 25.39
N GLN A 1057 9.78 -1.47 24.65
CA GLN A 1057 10.25 -0.20 25.19
C GLN A 1057 9.33 0.46 26.24
N GLY A 1058 8.03 0.12 26.29
CA GLY A 1058 7.12 0.49 27.38
C GLY A 1058 6.81 1.99 27.48
N THR A 1059 7.04 2.75 26.41
CA THR A 1059 6.86 4.21 26.29
C THR A 1059 6.70 4.56 24.80
N MET A 1060 6.01 5.66 24.48
CA MET A 1060 6.01 6.22 23.11
C MET A 1060 7.11 7.25 22.89
N ASN A 1061 7.91 7.56 23.93
CA ASN A 1061 8.98 8.56 23.90
C ASN A 1061 8.49 9.89 23.32
N ASN A 1062 7.47 10.47 23.93
CA ASN A 1062 6.83 11.64 23.39
C ASN A 1062 7.73 12.88 23.49
N LEU A 1063 8.03 13.48 22.34
CA LEU A 1063 8.80 14.73 22.23
C LEU A 1063 7.95 15.78 21.54
N THR A 1064 7.69 16.86 22.25
CA THR A 1064 6.99 18.04 21.71
C THR A 1064 7.92 19.24 21.78
N PHE A 1065 7.91 20.07 20.75
CA PHE A 1065 8.60 21.34 20.80
C PHE A 1065 7.87 22.42 20.02
N GLY A 1066 8.10 23.67 20.39
CA GLY A 1066 7.52 24.77 19.66
C GLY A 1066 7.68 26.13 20.33
N ASN A 1067 7.04 27.12 19.73
CA ASN A 1067 6.91 28.48 20.20
C ASN A 1067 5.57 29.06 19.69
N GLN A 1068 5.43 30.39 19.62
CA GLN A 1068 4.20 31.02 19.12
C GLN A 1068 3.92 30.74 17.64
N ARG A 1069 4.95 30.44 16.84
CA ARG A 1069 4.84 30.25 15.38
C ARG A 1069 4.83 28.78 14.98
N HIS A 1070 5.62 27.96 15.67
CA HIS A 1070 5.84 26.57 15.31
C HIS A 1070 5.37 25.64 16.43
N GLN A 1071 4.64 24.58 16.07
CA GLN A 1071 4.27 23.51 16.97
C GLN A 1071 4.58 22.18 16.29
N TYR A 1072 5.33 21.33 16.96
CA TYR A 1072 5.69 20.01 16.46
C TYR A 1072 5.62 18.98 17.58
N TYR A 1073 5.17 17.80 17.20
CA TYR A 1073 4.92 16.65 18.04
C TYR A 1073 5.50 15.43 17.32
N GLU A 1074 6.26 14.60 18.01
CA GLU A 1074 6.71 13.28 17.54
C GLU A 1074 6.68 12.22 18.64
N THR A 1075 6.49 10.97 18.23
CA THR A 1075 6.75 9.78 19.07
C THR A 1075 7.93 9.04 18.47
N LEU A 1076 8.77 8.46 19.32
CA LEU A 1076 10.00 7.78 18.90
C LEU A 1076 9.93 6.30 19.20
N CYS A 1077 10.28 5.49 18.21
CA CYS A 1077 10.40 4.04 18.36
C CYS A 1077 11.50 3.62 19.34
N GLY A 1078 11.52 2.32 19.65
CA GLY A 1078 12.54 1.71 20.49
C GLY A 1078 12.65 0.21 20.23
N GLY A 1079 13.04 -0.54 21.26
CA GLY A 1079 13.13 -2.00 21.16
C GLY A 1079 11.80 -2.71 21.40
N ALA A 1080 11.45 -3.68 20.55
CA ALA A 1080 10.37 -4.62 20.82
C ALA A 1080 10.81 -5.73 21.78
N GLY A 1081 9.87 -6.23 22.59
CA GLY A 1081 10.11 -7.37 23.48
C GLY A 1081 10.27 -8.68 22.73
N ALA A 1082 11.12 -9.58 23.24
CA ALA A 1082 11.26 -10.94 22.74
C ALA A 1082 10.13 -11.86 23.23
N GLY A 1083 9.91 -12.98 22.55
CA GLY A 1083 8.89 -13.96 22.93
C GLY A 1083 9.30 -15.41 22.63
N PRO A 1084 8.40 -16.37 22.85
CA PRO A 1084 8.70 -17.79 22.63
C PRO A 1084 9.00 -18.05 21.16
N GLY A 1085 10.27 -18.35 20.86
CA GLY A 1085 10.70 -18.66 19.50
C GLY A 1085 11.16 -17.46 18.66
N PHE A 1086 11.20 -16.23 19.22
CA PHE A 1086 11.57 -15.04 18.44
C PHE A 1086 12.25 -13.93 19.26
N ALA A 1087 13.24 -13.28 18.64
CA ALA A 1087 13.89 -12.08 19.15
C ALA A 1087 13.04 -10.82 18.93
N GLY A 1088 13.25 -9.82 19.77
CA GLY A 1088 12.63 -8.51 19.62
C GLY A 1088 13.24 -7.71 18.46
N SER A 1089 12.39 -7.03 17.70
CA SER A 1089 12.83 -6.15 16.61
C SER A 1089 13.33 -4.81 17.13
N SER A 1090 14.44 -4.33 16.56
CA SER A 1090 15.07 -3.05 16.92
C SER A 1090 14.47 -1.88 16.14
N ALA A 1091 14.43 -0.71 16.79
CA ALA A 1091 14.03 0.57 16.21
C ALA A 1091 12.68 0.53 15.46
N VAL A 1092 11.64 0.03 16.14
CA VAL A 1092 10.29 -0.05 15.59
C VAL A 1092 9.25 0.36 16.61
N HIS A 1093 8.12 0.90 16.16
CA HIS A 1093 6.98 1.19 17.02
C HIS A 1093 6.30 -0.08 17.51
N THR A 1094 5.91 -0.05 18.77
CA THR A 1094 5.34 -1.19 19.48
C THR A 1094 4.01 -0.83 20.11
N HIS A 1095 3.12 -1.81 20.14
CA HIS A 1095 1.87 -1.76 20.89
C HIS A 1095 0.97 -0.57 20.53
N MET A 1096 0.71 0.35 21.47
CA MET A 1096 -0.40 1.31 21.40
C MET A 1096 -0.20 2.47 20.41
N THR A 1097 0.90 2.49 19.64
CA THR A 1097 1.16 3.45 18.56
C THR A 1097 1.69 2.74 17.32
N ASN A 1098 1.47 3.33 16.16
CA ASN A 1098 2.20 2.98 14.93
C ASN A 1098 2.44 4.20 14.02
N SER A 1099 2.51 5.41 14.61
CA SER A 1099 2.65 6.63 13.83
C SER A 1099 3.99 6.68 13.09
N ARG A 1100 4.01 7.23 11.87
CA ARG A 1100 5.25 7.48 11.15
C ARG A 1100 6.01 8.65 11.78
N LEU A 1101 7.33 8.69 11.55
CA LEU A 1101 8.15 9.86 11.84
C LEU A 1101 8.19 10.77 10.61
N THR A 1102 8.28 12.09 10.82
CA THR A 1102 8.57 13.04 9.73
C THR A 1102 9.96 12.76 9.16
N ASP A 1103 10.09 12.76 7.84
CA ASP A 1103 11.40 12.56 7.20
C ASP A 1103 12.39 13.67 7.64
N PRO A 1104 13.66 13.34 7.95
CA PRO A 1104 14.64 14.34 8.39
C PRO A 1104 14.73 15.58 7.50
N GLU A 1105 14.66 15.44 6.18
CA GLU A 1105 14.75 16.60 5.29
C GLU A 1105 13.51 17.48 5.35
N VAL A 1106 12.34 16.86 5.49
CA VAL A 1106 11.06 17.56 5.63
C VAL A 1106 11.00 18.29 6.97
N LEU A 1107 11.51 17.67 8.04
CA LEU A 1107 11.58 18.27 9.37
C LEU A 1107 12.43 19.56 9.35
N GLU A 1108 13.64 19.49 8.79
CA GLU A 1108 14.54 20.64 8.67
C GLU A 1108 14.04 21.73 7.73
N TRP A 1109 13.27 21.35 6.71
CA TRP A 1109 12.67 22.30 5.78
C TRP A 1109 11.52 23.09 6.42
N ARG A 1110 10.69 22.43 7.24
CA ARG A 1110 9.47 23.02 7.82
C ARG A 1110 9.68 23.71 9.16
N TYR A 1111 10.65 23.23 9.92
CA TYR A 1111 10.89 23.65 11.28
C TYR A 1111 12.34 24.11 11.44
N PRO A 1112 12.59 25.15 12.25
CA PRO A 1112 13.95 25.65 12.52
C PRO A 1112 14.68 24.74 13.52
N VAL A 1113 14.85 23.48 13.13
CA VAL A 1113 15.60 22.43 13.81
C VAL A 1113 16.48 21.71 12.78
N ARG A 1114 17.53 21.04 13.26
CA ARG A 1114 18.41 20.20 12.46
C ARG A 1114 18.54 18.83 13.10
N VAL A 1115 18.31 17.77 12.34
CA VAL A 1115 18.59 16.40 12.78
C VAL A 1115 20.09 16.18 12.61
N GLU A 1116 20.79 15.98 13.73
CA GLU A 1116 22.23 15.69 13.71
C GLU A 1116 22.52 14.19 13.75
N CYS A 1117 21.63 13.39 14.37
CA CYS A 1117 21.78 11.94 14.43
C CYS A 1117 20.41 11.26 14.58
N PHE A 1118 20.22 10.16 13.86
CA PHE A 1118 19.16 9.19 14.12
C PHE A 1118 19.67 7.76 13.86
N ALA A 1119 20.03 7.06 14.94
CA ALA A 1119 20.76 5.80 14.89
C ALA A 1119 20.19 4.75 15.84
N ILE A 1120 20.50 3.48 15.62
CA ILE A 1120 20.13 2.38 16.51
C ILE A 1120 21.04 2.38 17.73
N ARG A 1121 20.45 2.27 18.92
CA ARG A 1121 21.17 2.19 20.21
C ARG A 1121 21.60 0.75 20.49
N HIS A 1122 22.60 0.26 19.76
CA HIS A 1122 23.09 -1.12 19.90
C HIS A 1122 23.42 -1.50 21.34
N GLY A 1123 23.09 -2.73 21.72
CA GLY A 1123 23.33 -3.26 23.08
C GLY A 1123 22.31 -2.83 24.14
N SER A 1124 21.25 -2.09 23.78
CA SER A 1124 20.19 -1.69 24.72
C SER A 1124 19.11 -2.76 24.97
N GLY A 1125 19.01 -3.79 24.12
CA GLY A 1125 18.05 -4.88 24.29
C GLY A 1125 18.45 -5.87 25.39
N GLY A 1126 17.46 -6.44 26.07
CA GLY A 1126 17.66 -7.43 27.13
C GLY A 1126 18.22 -8.76 26.60
N ALA A 1127 19.12 -9.38 27.36
CA ALA A 1127 19.74 -10.66 27.00
C ALA A 1127 18.78 -11.83 27.20
N GLY A 1128 18.99 -12.93 26.48
CA GLY A 1128 18.23 -14.17 26.63
C GLY A 1128 18.50 -15.13 25.49
N ALA A 1129 17.88 -16.31 25.52
CA ALA A 1129 17.89 -17.23 24.38
C ALA A 1129 17.36 -16.55 23.11
N TYR A 1130 16.38 -15.66 23.29
CA TYR A 1130 15.98 -14.67 22.30
C TYR A 1130 16.20 -13.27 22.87
N PRO A 1131 17.10 -12.45 22.28
CA PRO A 1131 17.36 -11.11 22.77
C PRO A 1131 16.22 -10.16 22.43
N GLY A 1132 16.02 -9.14 23.27
CA GLY A 1132 15.10 -8.04 22.97
C GLY A 1132 15.69 -7.05 21.97
N GLY A 1133 14.82 -6.25 21.35
CA GLY A 1133 15.22 -5.26 20.35
C GLY A 1133 16.00 -4.08 20.96
N ALA A 1134 16.85 -3.45 20.16
CA ALA A 1134 17.54 -2.22 20.53
C ALA A 1134 16.64 -0.98 20.34
N GLY A 1135 16.83 0.01 21.22
CA GLY A 1135 16.27 1.36 21.10
C GLY A 1135 16.96 2.20 20.02
N VAL A 1136 16.74 3.51 20.05
CA VAL A 1136 17.34 4.49 19.12
C VAL A 1136 17.96 5.66 19.85
N ILE A 1137 18.85 6.38 19.17
CA ILE A 1137 19.43 7.66 19.57
C ILE A 1137 18.92 8.71 18.60
N ARG A 1138 18.30 9.78 19.09
CA ARG A 1138 17.86 10.92 18.31
C ARG A 1138 18.43 12.21 18.86
N ARG A 1139 19.06 13.01 18.00
CA ARG A 1139 19.71 14.28 18.35
C ARG A 1139 19.22 15.39 17.44
N LEU A 1140 18.55 16.39 18.02
CA LEU A 1140 18.04 17.56 17.30
C LEU A 1140 18.72 18.83 17.81
N CYS A 1141 19.28 19.63 16.91
CA CYS A 1141 19.80 20.97 17.19
C CYS A 1141 18.73 22.01 16.86
N PHE A 1142 18.44 22.93 17.78
CA PHE A 1142 17.48 24.01 17.56
C PHE A 1142 18.16 25.21 16.89
N LEU A 1143 17.48 25.83 15.92
CA LEU A 1143 18.00 27.00 15.19
C LEU A 1143 17.37 28.32 15.65
N GLU A 1144 16.33 28.23 16.47
CA GLU A 1144 15.71 29.36 17.16
C GLU A 1144 15.27 28.95 18.58
N PRO A 1145 14.97 29.91 19.48
CA PRO A 1145 14.45 29.60 20.79
C PRO A 1145 13.12 28.84 20.75
N MET A 1146 13.04 27.75 21.50
CA MET A 1146 11.85 26.91 21.61
C MET A 1146 11.67 26.34 23.01
N THR A 1147 10.41 26.10 23.37
CA THR A 1147 10.04 25.27 24.51
C THR A 1147 10.03 23.81 24.06
N VAL A 1148 10.75 22.95 24.76
CA VAL A 1148 10.73 21.49 24.59
C VAL A 1148 10.01 20.85 25.77
N VAL A 1149 9.14 19.90 25.45
CA VAL A 1149 8.44 19.06 26.42
C VAL A 1149 8.76 17.60 26.13
N THR A 1150 9.24 16.90 27.16
CA THR A 1150 9.41 15.44 27.15
C THR A 1150 8.33 14.85 28.04
N LEU A 1151 7.62 13.85 27.53
CA LEU A 1151 6.62 13.09 28.28
C LEU A 1151 6.87 11.61 28.03
N MET A 1152 7.63 10.98 28.92
CA MET A 1152 8.21 9.65 28.68
C MET A 1152 8.33 8.84 29.98
N ASN A 1153 8.36 7.50 29.86
CA ASN A 1153 8.54 6.54 30.96
C ASN A 1153 9.78 5.64 30.73
N ARG A 1154 10.10 4.69 31.60
CA ARG A 1154 11.24 3.74 31.45
C ARG A 1154 12.63 4.41 31.43
N ARG A 1155 12.79 5.49 32.17
CA ARG A 1155 14.08 6.16 32.46
C ARG A 1155 14.65 5.69 33.81
N ARG A 1156 13.81 5.12 34.68
CA ARG A 1156 14.21 4.53 35.96
C ARG A 1156 13.93 3.03 36.02
N VAL A 1157 12.74 2.60 35.63
CA VAL A 1157 12.32 1.19 35.65
C VAL A 1157 12.58 0.56 34.28
N PRO A 1158 13.42 -0.47 34.16
CA PRO A 1158 13.73 -1.07 32.88
C PRO A 1158 12.54 -1.88 32.32
N PRO A 1159 12.41 -1.97 30.98
CA PRO A 1159 11.56 -2.98 30.35
C PRO A 1159 11.98 -4.40 30.78
N PHE A 1160 11.05 -5.16 31.35
CA PHE A 1160 11.35 -6.46 31.95
C PHE A 1160 11.55 -7.58 30.92
N GLY A 1161 12.46 -8.50 31.21
CA GLY A 1161 12.59 -9.78 30.52
C GLY A 1161 11.57 -10.82 31.00
N LEU A 1162 11.38 -11.90 30.24
CA LEU A 1162 10.41 -12.95 30.57
C LEU A 1162 11.03 -14.36 30.47
N ALA A 1163 10.50 -15.31 31.24
CA ALA A 1163 10.91 -16.72 31.22
C ALA A 1163 12.43 -16.93 31.43
N GLY A 1164 13.08 -16.09 32.25
CA GLY A 1164 14.52 -16.13 32.51
C GLY A 1164 15.37 -15.24 31.59
N GLY A 1165 14.76 -14.54 30.62
CA GLY A 1165 15.41 -13.46 29.89
C GLY A 1165 15.65 -12.24 30.79
N GLY A 1166 16.70 -11.48 30.48
CA GLY A 1166 17.09 -10.27 31.19
C GLY A 1166 16.34 -9.01 30.74
N ASP A 1167 16.31 -8.03 31.62
CA ASP A 1167 15.73 -6.72 31.38
C ASP A 1167 16.53 -5.91 30.34
N ALA A 1168 15.86 -4.98 29.67
CA ALA A 1168 16.48 -4.06 28.74
C ALA A 1168 17.14 -2.86 29.44
N ALA A 1169 17.96 -2.11 28.71
CA ALA A 1169 18.46 -0.83 29.18
C ALA A 1169 17.34 0.23 29.20
N CYS A 1170 17.30 1.04 30.26
CA CYS A 1170 16.47 2.24 30.35
C CYS A 1170 16.82 3.27 29.26
N GLY A 1171 15.86 4.13 28.96
CA GLY A 1171 16.08 5.33 28.15
C GLY A 1171 16.75 6.46 28.95
N ARG A 1172 17.27 7.47 28.25
CA ARG A 1172 17.94 8.64 28.81
C ARG A 1172 17.66 9.87 27.97
N ASN A 1173 17.51 11.02 28.61
CA ASN A 1173 17.24 12.30 27.96
C ASN A 1173 18.29 13.33 28.44
N ALA A 1174 18.84 14.13 27.54
CA ALA A 1174 19.78 15.19 27.90
C ALA A 1174 19.66 16.41 26.98
N ILE A 1175 19.95 17.61 27.52
CA ILE A 1175 20.16 18.82 26.73
C ILE A 1175 21.65 19.10 26.67
N GLU A 1176 22.21 19.23 25.48
CA GLU A 1176 23.55 19.76 25.29
C GLU A 1176 23.44 21.24 24.90
N ARG A 1177 23.91 22.10 25.79
CA ARG A 1177 23.87 23.55 25.61
C ARG A 1177 24.95 23.99 24.62
N SER A 1178 24.70 25.09 23.94
CA SER A 1178 25.63 25.72 23.01
C SER A 1178 26.98 26.12 23.64
N ASP A 1179 27.04 26.28 24.97
CA ASP A 1179 28.29 26.53 25.72
C ASP A 1179 29.09 25.26 26.05
N GLY A 1180 28.60 24.08 25.64
CA GLY A 1180 29.20 22.78 25.87
C GLY A 1180 28.77 22.09 27.17
N SER A 1181 27.93 22.72 28.01
CA SER A 1181 27.38 22.06 29.20
C SER A 1181 26.29 21.04 28.83
N VAL A 1182 26.16 19.99 29.64
CA VAL A 1182 25.16 18.93 29.46
C VAL A 1182 24.25 18.87 30.68
N GLU A 1183 22.94 18.98 30.45
CA GLU A 1183 21.88 18.88 31.46
C GLU A 1183 21.13 17.56 31.27
N GLU A 1184 21.24 16.63 32.22
CA GLU A 1184 20.39 15.43 32.25
C GLU A 1184 18.93 15.80 32.52
N LEU A 1185 18.01 15.20 31.77
CA LEU A 1185 16.58 15.40 31.94
C LEU A 1185 15.91 14.12 32.47
N PRO A 1186 14.93 14.24 33.38
CA PRO A 1186 14.05 13.13 33.71
C PRO A 1186 13.16 12.75 32.52
N GLY A 1187 12.37 11.68 32.67
CA GLY A 1187 11.41 11.23 31.65
C GLY A 1187 10.35 12.29 31.31
N THR A 1188 9.98 13.12 32.28
CA THR A 1188 9.01 14.21 32.11
C THR A 1188 9.62 15.56 32.46
N ALA A 1189 9.72 16.46 31.49
CA ALA A 1189 10.29 17.79 31.70
C ALA A 1189 9.82 18.80 30.66
N THR A 1190 9.69 20.06 31.09
CA THR A 1190 9.55 21.23 30.22
C THR A 1190 10.81 22.09 30.35
N ARG A 1191 11.43 22.46 29.22
CA ARG A 1191 12.66 23.25 29.19
C ARG A 1191 12.68 24.24 28.04
N GLU A 1192 13.30 25.39 28.27
CA GLU A 1192 13.62 26.36 27.22
C GLU A 1192 14.99 26.02 26.62
N LEU A 1193 15.05 25.95 25.29
CA LEU A 1193 16.27 25.75 24.51
C LEU A 1193 16.56 27.00 23.69
N GLY A 1194 17.83 27.40 23.66
CA GLY A 1194 18.31 28.47 22.79
C GLY A 1194 18.69 27.96 21.40
N ALA A 1195 18.93 28.90 20.47
CA ALA A 1195 19.54 28.57 19.20
C ALA A 1195 20.94 27.95 19.41
N GLY A 1196 21.20 26.81 18.79
CA GLY A 1196 22.42 26.03 18.95
C GLY A 1196 22.39 25.01 20.09
N ASP A 1197 21.37 24.99 20.95
CA ASP A 1197 21.17 23.93 21.93
C ASP A 1197 20.65 22.65 21.26
N ARG A 1198 20.90 21.50 21.87
CA ARG A 1198 20.50 20.18 21.35
C ARG A 1198 19.71 19.39 22.38
N ILE A 1199 18.67 18.71 21.93
CA ILE A 1199 18.02 17.63 22.68
C ILE A 1199 18.56 16.29 22.20
N VAL A 1200 18.97 15.43 23.13
CA VAL A 1200 19.41 14.05 22.90
C VAL A 1200 18.44 13.11 23.61
N ILE A 1201 17.83 12.21 22.85
CA ILE A 1201 16.95 11.17 23.37
C ILE A 1201 17.54 9.81 23.03
N GLU A 1202 17.86 9.02 24.06
CA GLU A 1202 18.16 7.59 23.96
C GLU A 1202 16.91 6.81 24.39
N THR A 1203 16.28 6.07 23.48
CA THR A 1203 15.07 5.29 23.83
C THR A 1203 15.42 3.94 24.46
N PRO A 1204 14.51 3.36 25.26
CA PRO A 1204 14.73 2.04 25.88
C PRO A 1204 14.81 0.91 24.84
N GLY A 1205 15.49 -0.18 25.21
CA GLY A 1205 15.40 -1.45 24.48
C GLY A 1205 14.14 -2.26 24.86
N GLY A 1206 14.00 -3.45 24.30
CA GLY A 1206 12.98 -4.43 24.70
C GLY A 1206 13.59 -5.55 25.56
N GLY A 1207 12.80 -6.18 26.42
CA GLY A 1207 13.24 -7.27 27.30
C GLY A 1207 13.53 -8.56 26.53
N GLY A 1208 14.46 -9.38 27.05
CA GLY A 1208 14.81 -10.69 26.49
C GLY A 1208 13.86 -11.81 26.92
N TYR A 1209 13.92 -12.95 26.24
CA TYR A 1209 13.12 -14.14 26.53
C TYR A 1209 14.00 -15.39 26.67
N GLY A 1210 13.75 -16.19 27.72
CA GLY A 1210 14.45 -17.46 27.97
C GLY A 1210 15.81 -17.28 28.64
N GLY A 1211 16.17 -18.21 29.54
CA GLY A 1211 17.50 -18.26 30.16
C GLY A 1211 18.61 -18.53 29.13
N GLY A 1212 19.71 -17.78 29.23
CA GLY A 1212 20.89 -17.91 28.38
C GLY A 1212 21.90 -18.95 28.86
#